data_AF-A0A8T2M4W6-F1
#
_entry.id   AF-A0A8T2M4W6-F1
#
_cell.length_a   1.000
_cell.length_b   1.000
_cell.length_c   1.000
_cell.angle_alpha   90.00
_cell.angle_beta   90.00
_cell.angle_gamma   90.00
#
_symmetry.space_group_name_H-M   'P 1'
#
loop_
_entity.id
_entity.type
_entity.pdbx_description
1 polymer ?
#
loop_
_entity_poly.entity_id
_entity_poly.type
_entity_poly.pdbx_seq_one_letter_code
_entity_poly.pdbx_strand_id
1 'polypeptide(L)'
;MEAETDDDALFEDPDFAADDSALFAEHTTPLSRLVGPVTWLRPQHICKHPRLFPDKLTDAYPKQGILGDCWLLCACTMLLKSRHLLEKVMPPGPSVWGERGYCGEFQFRFWRNGRWVEVRVDDRLPCVNNTLCFSRCHSPAAFWVSLLEKAYAKLHGSYESLWAGQVCEAVVDLSGGVAERWSLKRTADTLAGKILFPKLSEAMRKRSYISCCVHSAPAATPELGEFHALSVMEWTDVKTSDGEEVQLLRIWNPWGRMSWGGAWTKSGTGWSSLDPSCSMELLGRTKEGEFWVDEKEFLQEFDELTVGYPVSEDGHLQSIYTGSFLKHSLQIGGRWVRGRSAGGCRNNSSYSSNPKFWLRVEEGGEVLLSLLQCGPWSVQRSCTPQPPGGGSTQQHPQYQAIALHLWRVDKKRFNLMRTLNSTPCASSRTHAYEREVVMNTQLTAGFYLLMPSTFLQGAEGKFLLRVHSACPTKLSEVKVSVQQDCVGGEWESVSVCGRWAAGSTAGGGRNFSSHGQNPRVPLTVTYDPGGTNIIVTLRQHSPENNLHAIGFHIYTVPDGEVDMVISSAVCPVVSCVPHSHSQEVSVQCRLPPADYTILPSTYEPEHSAEYTLTIARRIHRKVMSSQERLGQVVQEISHVSVMGL
;
A
#
# COMPACT_ATOMS: atom_id res chain seq x y z
N MET A 1 -18.41 17.70 55.55
CA MET A 1 -17.04 18.08 55.16
C MET A 1 -16.85 17.58 53.75
N GLU A 2 -17.22 18.45 52.81
CA GLU A 2 -16.87 18.31 51.41
C GLU A 2 -15.34 18.29 51.34
N ALA A 3 -14.79 17.24 50.73
CA ALA A 3 -13.40 17.26 50.35
C ALA A 3 -13.32 18.19 49.13
N GLU A 4 -12.98 19.45 49.37
CA GLU A 4 -12.38 20.30 48.36
C GLU A 4 -11.14 19.55 47.85
N THR A 5 -11.25 18.99 46.64
CA THR A 5 -10.09 18.53 45.89
C THR A 5 -9.31 19.79 45.52
N ASP A 6 -8.12 19.91 46.08
CA ASP A 6 -7.09 20.84 45.68
C ASP A 6 -7.03 20.85 44.13
N ASP A 7 -7.11 22.04 43.54
CA ASP A 7 -7.24 22.27 42.10
C ASP A 7 -5.86 22.07 41.42
N ASP A 8 -5.27 20.89 41.59
CA ASP A 8 -4.22 20.39 40.71
C ASP A 8 -4.84 20.29 39.32
N ALA A 9 -4.49 21.24 38.45
CA ALA A 9 -5.11 21.39 37.13
C ALA A 9 -5.20 20.05 36.38
N LEU A 10 -6.42 19.61 36.09
CA LEU A 10 -6.67 18.38 35.33
C LEU A 10 -5.92 18.43 34.00
N PHE A 11 -5.41 17.28 33.56
CA PHE A 11 -4.62 17.17 32.34
C PHE A 11 -5.38 17.74 31.15
N GLU A 12 -4.68 18.59 30.40
CA GLU A 12 -5.10 19.13 29.12
C GLU A 12 -4.09 18.71 28.07
N ASP A 13 -4.56 18.04 27.03
CA ASP A 13 -3.70 17.49 26.00
C ASP A 13 -3.18 18.60 25.06
N PRO A 14 -1.87 18.92 25.08
CA PRO A 14 -1.31 19.98 24.24
C PRO A 14 -1.20 19.56 22.77
N ASP A 15 -1.19 18.25 22.49
CA ASP A 15 -1.01 17.70 21.14
C ASP A 15 -2.35 17.43 20.44
N PHE A 16 -3.47 17.54 21.16
CA PHE A 16 -4.82 17.31 20.64
C PHE A 16 -5.82 18.19 21.38
N ALA A 17 -5.76 19.49 21.05
CA ALA A 17 -6.53 20.53 21.72
C ALA A 17 -8.05 20.30 21.60
N ALA A 18 -8.79 20.73 22.64
CA ALA A 18 -10.24 20.65 22.70
C ALA A 18 -10.90 21.78 21.88
N ASP A 19 -10.59 21.83 20.58
CA ASP A 19 -11.10 22.82 19.62
C ASP A 19 -11.35 22.19 18.24
N ASP A 20 -11.70 23.02 17.26
CA ASP A 20 -12.04 22.59 15.90
C ASP A 20 -10.89 21.87 15.17
N SER A 21 -9.63 22.08 15.55
CA SER A 21 -8.48 21.41 14.92
C SER A 21 -8.43 19.91 15.22
N ALA A 22 -8.97 19.48 16.36
CA ALA A 22 -9.11 18.06 16.68
C ALA A 22 -10.31 17.41 15.96
N LEU A 23 -11.29 18.20 15.55
CA LEU A 23 -12.48 17.73 14.85
C LEU A 23 -12.26 17.62 13.35
N PHE A 24 -11.65 18.65 12.75
CA PHE A 24 -11.55 18.84 11.31
C PHE A 24 -10.09 18.94 10.85
N ALA A 25 -9.80 18.31 9.73
CA ALA A 25 -8.49 18.40 9.07
C ALA A 25 -8.59 19.09 7.71
N GLU A 26 -9.55 18.68 6.88
CA GLU A 26 -9.68 19.14 5.49
C GLU A 26 -11.10 19.66 5.17
N HIS A 27 -12.07 19.48 6.08
CA HIS A 27 -13.48 19.82 5.91
C HIS A 27 -14.15 19.16 4.69
N THR A 28 -13.63 18.02 4.25
CA THR A 28 -14.07 17.29 3.04
C THR A 28 -15.17 16.28 3.31
N THR A 29 -15.46 15.99 4.58
CA THR A 29 -16.44 14.99 4.98
C THR A 29 -17.78 15.61 5.39
N PRO A 30 -18.89 14.85 5.41
CA PRO A 30 -20.17 15.33 5.96
C PRO A 30 -20.10 15.86 7.40
N LEU A 31 -19.05 15.50 8.16
CA LEU A 31 -18.82 16.04 9.49
C LEU A 31 -18.69 17.58 9.47
N SER A 32 -18.14 18.16 8.40
CA SER A 32 -18.01 19.62 8.25
C SER A 32 -19.34 20.37 8.19
N ARG A 33 -20.46 19.66 8.00
CA ARG A 33 -21.83 20.21 8.00
C ARG A 33 -22.51 20.12 9.35
N LEU A 34 -21.79 19.76 10.42
CA LEU A 34 -22.34 19.68 11.76
C LEU A 34 -22.96 21.02 12.15
N VAL A 35 -24.25 21.01 12.49
CA VAL A 35 -25.02 22.21 12.86
C VAL A 35 -25.06 22.32 14.39
N GLY A 36 -24.51 23.42 14.91
CA GLY A 36 -24.51 23.76 16.34
C GLY A 36 -23.10 23.84 16.94
N PRO A 37 -22.92 24.58 18.06
CA PRO A 37 -21.61 24.69 18.70
C PRO A 37 -21.22 23.36 19.33
N VAL A 38 -20.05 22.84 18.97
CA VAL A 38 -19.44 21.69 19.67
C VAL A 38 -18.79 22.19 20.94
N THR A 39 -19.20 21.62 22.07
CA THR A 39 -18.59 21.86 23.38
C THR A 39 -17.77 20.65 23.79
N TRP A 40 -16.66 20.87 24.47
CA TRP A 40 -15.80 19.80 24.97
C TRP A 40 -16.03 19.61 26.46
N LEU A 41 -16.62 18.49 26.84
CA LEU A 41 -17.04 18.21 28.22
C LEU A 41 -16.32 16.99 28.77
N ARG A 42 -15.89 17.05 30.03
CA ARG A 42 -15.42 15.86 30.76
C ARG A 42 -16.61 14.99 31.19
N PRO A 43 -16.45 13.66 31.38
CA PRO A 43 -17.55 12.76 31.70
C PRO A 43 -18.36 13.13 32.95
N GLN A 44 -17.74 13.76 33.95
CA GLN A 44 -18.41 14.26 35.16
C GLN A 44 -19.44 15.37 34.86
N HIS A 45 -19.28 16.09 33.75
CA HIS A 45 -20.24 17.11 33.30
C HIS A 45 -21.33 16.51 32.40
N ILE A 46 -21.14 15.29 31.90
CA ILE A 46 -22.08 14.60 31.00
C ILE A 46 -23.03 13.70 31.81
N CYS A 47 -22.52 12.99 32.82
CA CYS A 47 -23.36 12.15 33.69
C CYS A 47 -22.87 12.12 35.14
N LYS A 48 -23.77 11.76 36.07
CA LYS A 48 -23.50 11.82 37.52
C LYS A 48 -22.44 10.84 38.02
N HIS A 49 -22.33 9.67 37.41
CA HIS A 49 -21.47 8.58 37.86
C HIS A 49 -20.72 7.96 36.67
N PRO A 50 -19.77 8.69 36.07
CA PRO A 50 -19.03 8.20 34.92
C PRO A 50 -18.15 7.02 35.33
N ARG A 51 -18.10 6.02 34.45
CA ARG A 51 -17.28 4.81 34.60
C ARG A 51 -16.59 4.51 33.28
N LEU A 52 -15.45 3.83 33.37
CA LEU A 52 -14.72 3.45 32.15
C LEU A 52 -15.47 2.33 31.46
N PHE A 53 -15.70 1.25 32.21
CA PHE A 53 -16.50 0.10 31.78
C PHE A 53 -17.77 -0.04 32.64
N PRO A 54 -18.87 -0.51 32.05
CA PRO A 54 -20.07 -0.87 32.80
C PRO A 54 -19.94 -2.25 33.46
N ASP A 55 -20.79 -2.53 34.44
CA ASP A 55 -20.79 -3.82 35.18
C ASP A 55 -21.16 -5.01 34.28
N LYS A 56 -22.04 -4.78 33.28
CA LYS A 56 -22.46 -5.79 32.31
C LYS A 56 -21.75 -5.57 30.98
N LEU A 57 -21.08 -6.61 30.48
CA LEU A 57 -20.39 -6.57 29.18
C LEU A 57 -21.31 -6.18 28.02
N THR A 58 -22.58 -6.56 28.08
CA THR A 58 -23.59 -6.21 27.08
C THR A 58 -23.79 -4.71 26.94
N ASP A 59 -23.57 -3.97 28.02
CA ASP A 59 -23.80 -2.54 28.07
C ASP A 59 -22.54 -1.76 27.64
N ALA A 60 -21.40 -2.46 27.48
CA ALA A 60 -20.13 -1.93 27.00
C ALA A 60 -20.07 -1.83 25.47
N TYR A 61 -21.01 -2.47 24.76
CA TYR A 61 -21.01 -2.46 23.29
C TYR A 61 -21.08 -1.03 22.75
N PRO A 62 -20.29 -0.70 21.72
CA PRO A 62 -20.33 0.62 21.09
C PRO A 62 -21.72 0.94 20.51
N LYS A 63 -22.04 2.21 20.36
CA LYS A 63 -23.12 2.75 19.53
C LYS A 63 -22.52 3.93 18.77
N GLN A 64 -22.69 3.92 17.46
CA GLN A 64 -22.13 4.96 16.60
C GLN A 64 -22.86 6.28 16.78
N GLY A 65 -22.09 7.37 16.78
CA GLY A 65 -22.58 8.74 16.73
C GLY A 65 -22.75 9.25 15.31
N ILE A 66 -22.44 10.52 15.09
CA ILE A 66 -22.53 11.16 13.77
C ILE A 66 -21.33 10.87 12.86
N LEU A 67 -20.24 10.34 13.42
CA LEU A 67 -19.00 10.06 12.68
C LEU A 67 -19.15 8.79 11.84
N GLY A 68 -18.62 8.81 10.61
CA GLY A 68 -18.59 7.67 9.69
C GLY A 68 -17.51 6.64 10.00
N ASP A 69 -17.36 6.23 11.26
CA ASP A 69 -16.28 5.36 11.76
C ASP A 69 -16.75 3.96 12.18
N CYS A 70 -17.87 3.48 11.63
CA CYS A 70 -18.42 2.13 11.89
C CYS A 70 -17.35 1.03 11.82
N TRP A 71 -16.38 1.18 10.91
CA TRP A 71 -15.25 0.27 10.75
C TRP A 71 -14.40 0.10 12.02
N LEU A 72 -14.16 1.18 12.76
CA LEU A 72 -13.43 1.18 14.04
C LEU A 72 -14.30 0.58 15.14
N LEU A 73 -15.56 1.00 15.23
CA LEU A 73 -16.49 0.54 16.27
C LEU A 73 -16.78 -0.96 16.15
N CYS A 74 -16.91 -1.46 14.92
CA CYS A 74 -16.96 -2.89 14.65
C CYS A 74 -15.71 -3.57 15.19
N ALA A 75 -14.50 -3.08 14.91
CA ALA A 75 -13.26 -3.69 15.38
C ALA A 75 -13.13 -3.65 16.92
N CYS A 76 -13.65 -2.61 17.57
CA CYS A 76 -13.67 -2.48 19.03
C CYS A 76 -14.45 -3.62 19.72
N THR A 77 -15.42 -4.26 19.07
CA THR A 77 -16.13 -5.40 19.67
C THR A 77 -15.23 -6.62 19.89
N MET A 78 -14.11 -6.72 19.17
CA MET A 78 -13.07 -7.72 19.43
C MET A 78 -12.49 -7.60 20.83
N LEU A 79 -12.32 -6.38 21.33
CA LEU A 79 -11.74 -6.13 22.65
C LEU A 79 -12.66 -6.64 23.76
N LEU A 80 -13.97 -6.55 23.57
CA LEU A 80 -14.96 -7.11 24.50
C LEU A 80 -14.94 -8.64 24.56
N LYS A 81 -14.43 -9.30 23.50
CA LYS A 81 -14.26 -10.77 23.45
C LYS A 81 -12.92 -11.25 24.02
N SER A 82 -11.95 -10.36 24.22
CA SER A 82 -10.60 -10.71 24.67
C SER A 82 -10.10 -9.72 25.73
N ARG A 83 -10.18 -10.13 27.00
CA ARG A 83 -9.66 -9.35 28.13
C ARG A 83 -8.17 -9.02 27.97
N HIS A 84 -7.37 -9.96 27.47
CA HIS A 84 -5.95 -9.74 27.21
C HIS A 84 -5.71 -8.61 26.20
N LEU A 85 -6.43 -8.61 25.07
CA LEU A 85 -6.31 -7.52 24.08
C LEU A 85 -6.83 -6.20 24.62
N LEU A 86 -7.93 -6.23 25.38
CA LEU A 86 -8.47 -5.03 26.04
C LEU A 86 -7.45 -4.40 26.99
N GLU A 87 -6.83 -5.18 27.88
CA GLU A 87 -5.80 -4.69 28.80
C GLU A 87 -4.51 -4.28 28.07
N LYS A 88 -4.26 -4.83 26.88
CA LYS A 88 -3.14 -4.43 26.03
C LYS A 88 -3.35 -3.08 25.37
N VAL A 89 -4.56 -2.83 24.86
CA VAL A 89 -4.96 -1.56 24.22
C VAL A 89 -5.24 -0.49 25.26
N MET A 90 -5.87 -0.86 26.37
CA MET A 90 -6.25 0.01 27.49
C MET A 90 -5.58 -0.51 28.76
N PRO A 91 -4.28 -0.25 28.95
CA PRO A 91 -3.59 -0.66 30.17
C PRO A 91 -4.26 -0.03 31.40
N PRO A 92 -4.26 -0.72 32.56
CA PRO A 92 -4.74 -0.13 33.80
C PRO A 92 -3.99 1.17 34.09
N GLY A 93 -4.71 2.29 34.11
CA GLY A 93 -4.16 3.61 34.37
C GLY A 93 -4.47 4.10 35.79
N PRO A 94 -3.82 5.18 36.25
CA PRO A 94 -4.08 5.77 37.57
C PRO A 94 -5.42 6.53 37.64
N SER A 95 -5.96 6.97 36.50
CA SER A 95 -7.16 7.80 36.42
C SER A 95 -8.44 6.97 36.44
N VAL A 96 -9.14 7.00 37.56
CA VAL A 96 -10.53 6.52 37.69
C VAL A 96 -11.37 7.65 38.26
N TRP A 97 -12.47 8.00 37.58
CA TRP A 97 -13.35 9.07 38.04
C TRP A 97 -13.87 8.79 39.46
N GLY A 98 -13.80 9.80 40.33
CA GLY A 98 -14.26 9.72 41.72
C GLY A 98 -13.24 9.17 42.73
N GLU A 99 -12.02 8.82 42.28
CA GLU A 99 -10.92 8.42 43.16
C GLU A 99 -9.89 9.55 43.35
N ARG A 100 -9.12 9.53 44.45
CA ARG A 100 -8.13 10.58 44.78
C ARG A 100 -6.97 10.72 43.78
N GLY A 101 -6.83 9.77 42.86
CA GLY A 101 -5.78 9.76 41.82
C GLY A 101 -6.25 10.23 40.43
N TYR A 102 -7.50 10.69 40.29
CA TYR A 102 -8.00 11.20 39.02
C TYR A 102 -7.28 12.48 38.61
N CYS A 103 -6.54 12.44 37.49
CA CYS A 103 -5.87 13.59 36.91
C CYS A 103 -6.40 13.96 35.51
N GLY A 104 -7.47 13.32 35.03
CA GLY A 104 -8.06 13.60 33.72
C GLY A 104 -7.28 13.06 32.51
N GLU A 105 -6.22 12.27 32.72
CA GLU A 105 -5.41 11.64 31.66
C GLU A 105 -5.74 10.15 31.50
N PHE A 106 -5.89 9.69 30.26
CA PHE A 106 -6.10 8.28 29.89
C PHE A 106 -5.08 7.82 28.86
N GLN A 107 -4.65 6.57 28.98
CA GLN A 107 -3.59 5.97 28.15
C GLN A 107 -4.15 4.82 27.31
N PHE A 108 -3.77 4.82 26.03
CA PHE A 108 -4.11 3.80 25.05
C PHE A 108 -2.86 3.31 24.33
N ARG A 109 -2.92 2.12 23.75
CA ARG A 109 -1.86 1.55 22.93
C ARG A 109 -2.44 1.03 21.62
N PHE A 110 -1.88 1.46 20.50
CA PHE A 110 -2.24 1.00 19.17
C PHE A 110 -1.02 0.40 18.48
N TRP A 111 -1.20 -0.73 17.80
CA TRP A 111 -0.16 -1.33 17.00
C TRP A 111 0.00 -0.57 15.68
N ARG A 112 1.20 -0.07 15.40
CA ARG A 112 1.53 0.64 14.16
C ARG A 112 2.89 0.19 13.66
N ASN A 113 2.95 -0.22 12.39
CA ASN A 113 4.20 -0.51 11.67
C ASN A 113 5.14 -1.45 12.46
N GLY A 114 4.62 -2.50 13.09
CA GLY A 114 5.43 -3.50 13.80
C GLY A 114 5.64 -3.26 15.29
N ARG A 115 5.09 -2.19 15.87
CA ARG A 115 5.28 -1.84 17.29
C ARG A 115 4.02 -1.26 17.91
N TRP A 116 3.88 -1.41 19.22
CA TRP A 116 2.85 -0.73 20.00
C TRP A 116 3.26 0.72 20.25
N VAL A 117 2.36 1.65 19.95
CA VAL A 117 2.51 3.09 20.15
C VAL A 117 1.55 3.51 21.24
N GLU A 118 2.07 4.18 22.27
CA GLU A 118 1.28 4.74 23.34
C GLU A 118 0.69 6.09 22.92
N VAL A 119 -0.59 6.30 23.22
CA VAL A 119 -1.31 7.54 22.98
C VAL A 119 -1.98 7.94 24.28
N ARG A 120 -1.70 9.16 24.75
CA ARG A 120 -2.34 9.75 25.93
C ARG A 120 -3.30 10.82 25.47
N VAL A 121 -4.46 10.89 26.12
CA VAL A 121 -5.49 11.89 25.87
C VAL A 121 -6.05 12.37 27.18
N ASP A 122 -6.48 13.64 27.23
CA ASP A 122 -7.40 14.06 28.27
C ASP A 122 -8.81 13.51 28.03
N ASP A 123 -9.68 13.57 29.04
CA ASP A 123 -11.06 13.07 28.94
C ASP A 123 -12.10 14.09 28.47
N ARG A 124 -11.71 15.25 27.92
CA ARG A 124 -12.67 16.17 27.29
C ARG A 124 -13.21 15.54 26.00
N LEU A 125 -14.53 15.36 25.89
CA LEU A 125 -15.19 14.70 24.75
C LEU A 125 -16.11 15.68 23.99
N PRO A 126 -16.14 15.62 22.64
CA PRO A 126 -17.02 16.46 21.83
C PRO A 126 -18.51 16.18 22.09
N CYS A 127 -19.24 17.24 22.41
CA CYS A 127 -20.65 17.21 22.78
C CYS A 127 -21.46 18.29 22.04
N VAL A 128 -22.68 17.94 21.63
CA VAL A 128 -23.71 18.85 21.13
C VAL A 128 -24.89 18.75 22.09
N ASN A 129 -25.35 19.89 22.60
CA ASN A 129 -26.40 19.95 23.62
C ASN A 129 -26.10 19.04 24.83
N ASN A 130 -24.87 19.10 25.34
CA ASN A 130 -24.37 18.29 26.46
C ASN A 130 -24.45 16.75 26.25
N THR A 131 -24.59 16.29 25.02
CA THR A 131 -24.60 14.87 24.66
C THR A 131 -23.45 14.57 23.71
N LEU A 132 -22.78 13.42 23.90
CA LEU A 132 -21.70 12.96 23.02
C LEU A 132 -22.12 12.96 21.55
N CYS A 133 -21.30 13.59 20.69
CA CYS A 133 -21.53 13.64 19.25
C CYS A 133 -21.16 12.32 18.56
N PHE A 134 -20.08 11.70 19.03
CA PHE A 134 -19.43 10.56 18.40
C PHE A 134 -19.81 9.25 19.10
N SER A 135 -18.90 8.28 19.13
CA SER A 135 -19.20 6.97 19.73
C SER A 135 -19.60 7.09 21.20
N ARG A 136 -20.50 6.20 21.62
CA ARG A 136 -20.94 6.03 23.01
C ARG A 136 -21.16 4.56 23.31
N CYS A 137 -21.25 4.18 24.58
CA CYS A 137 -21.67 2.83 24.95
C CYS A 137 -23.19 2.68 24.97
N HIS A 138 -23.68 1.44 25.02
CA HIS A 138 -25.10 1.17 25.34
C HIS A 138 -25.47 1.73 26.72
N SER A 139 -24.57 1.62 27.70
CA SER A 139 -24.68 2.36 28.96
C SER A 139 -24.28 3.82 28.77
N PRO A 140 -25.14 4.80 29.11
CA PRO A 140 -24.81 6.22 29.03
C PRO A 140 -23.79 6.67 30.09
N ALA A 141 -23.44 5.80 31.03
CA ALA A 141 -22.44 6.07 32.08
C ALA A 141 -21.05 5.47 31.76
N ALA A 142 -20.90 4.76 30.64
CA ALA A 142 -19.63 4.13 30.24
C ALA A 142 -18.95 4.89 29.09
N PHE A 143 -17.64 5.13 29.22
CA PHE A 143 -16.89 6.03 28.33
C PHE A 143 -15.66 5.41 27.66
N TRP A 144 -15.37 4.11 27.86
CA TRP A 144 -14.17 3.48 27.29
C TRP A 144 -14.07 3.65 25.77
N VAL A 145 -15.17 3.48 25.03
CA VAL A 145 -15.17 3.56 23.57
C VAL A 145 -14.98 4.98 23.07
N SER A 146 -15.61 5.96 23.72
CA SER A 146 -15.50 7.38 23.37
C SER A 146 -14.07 7.90 23.57
N LEU A 147 -13.41 7.46 24.65
CA LEU A 147 -12.01 7.80 24.89
C LEU A 147 -11.05 7.05 23.95
N LEU A 148 -11.34 5.78 23.62
CA LEU A 148 -10.56 5.02 22.65
C LEU A 148 -10.65 5.67 21.26
N GLU A 149 -11.86 6.04 20.82
CA GLU A 149 -12.11 6.77 19.57
C GLU A 149 -11.35 8.10 19.56
N LYS A 150 -11.35 8.86 20.66
CA LYS A 150 -10.53 10.07 20.80
C LYS A 150 -9.04 9.81 20.64
N ALA A 151 -8.50 8.81 21.33
CA ALA A 151 -7.09 8.46 21.24
C ALA A 151 -6.71 7.98 19.83
N TYR A 152 -7.61 7.27 19.16
CA TYR A 152 -7.42 6.85 17.78
C TYR A 152 -7.51 8.05 16.82
N ALA A 153 -8.44 8.99 17.04
CA ALA A 153 -8.52 10.25 16.29
C ALA A 153 -7.22 11.07 16.43
N LYS A 154 -6.69 11.20 17.65
CA LYS A 154 -5.38 11.82 17.90
C LYS A 154 -4.26 11.14 17.12
N LEU A 155 -4.23 9.80 17.11
CA LEU A 155 -3.23 9.04 16.35
C LEU A 155 -3.29 9.31 14.84
N HIS A 156 -4.48 9.60 14.31
CA HIS A 156 -4.75 9.92 12.90
C HIS A 156 -4.85 11.43 12.60
N GLY A 157 -4.61 12.27 13.60
CA GLY A 157 -4.56 13.74 13.50
C GLY A 157 -5.88 14.47 13.76
N SER A 158 -7.05 13.87 13.50
CA SER A 158 -8.37 14.47 13.76
C SER A 158 -9.47 13.41 13.79
N TYR A 159 -10.65 13.75 14.30
CA TYR A 159 -11.85 12.90 14.16
C TYR A 159 -12.28 12.74 12.70
N GLU A 160 -12.21 13.81 11.89
CA GLU A 160 -12.49 13.74 10.45
C GLU A 160 -11.60 12.72 9.72
N SER A 161 -10.36 12.53 10.16
CA SER A 161 -9.44 11.53 9.60
C SER A 161 -9.94 10.09 9.75
N LEU A 162 -10.86 9.83 10.69
CA LEU A 162 -11.45 8.50 10.92
C LEU A 162 -12.64 8.20 9.98
N TRP A 163 -13.08 9.18 9.18
CA TRP A 163 -14.20 9.00 8.26
C TRP A 163 -13.86 7.99 7.16
N ALA A 164 -14.68 6.94 7.06
CA ALA A 164 -14.65 5.92 6.00
C ALA A 164 -13.31 5.13 5.90
N GLY A 165 -12.97 4.39 6.95
CA GLY A 165 -11.84 3.45 6.97
C GLY A 165 -12.22 1.99 6.71
N GLN A 166 -11.30 1.07 7.01
CA GLN A 166 -11.42 -0.36 6.71
C GLN A 166 -11.31 -1.20 7.98
N VAL A 167 -12.27 -2.11 8.22
CA VAL A 167 -12.31 -2.92 9.47
C VAL A 167 -11.02 -3.70 9.68
N CYS A 168 -10.46 -4.30 8.63
CA CYS A 168 -9.21 -5.06 8.71
C CYS A 168 -8.05 -4.24 9.27
N GLU A 169 -8.03 -2.93 8.98
CA GLU A 169 -7.00 -2.02 9.47
C GLU A 169 -7.12 -1.76 10.96
N ALA A 170 -8.34 -1.47 11.44
CA ALA A 170 -8.59 -1.29 12.87
C ALA A 170 -8.32 -2.59 13.64
N VAL A 171 -8.68 -3.76 13.08
CA VAL A 171 -8.37 -5.06 13.71
C VAL A 171 -6.87 -5.23 13.90
N VAL A 172 -6.06 -4.91 12.88
CA VAL A 172 -4.59 -4.97 12.98
C VAL A 172 -4.06 -3.95 13.99
N ASP A 173 -4.58 -2.72 13.99
CA ASP A 173 -4.14 -1.66 14.91
C ASP A 173 -4.52 -1.96 16.38
N LEU A 174 -5.61 -2.67 16.63
CA LEU A 174 -6.08 -3.03 17.97
C LEU A 174 -5.52 -4.37 18.49
N SER A 175 -5.00 -5.24 17.63
CA SER A 175 -4.49 -6.56 18.03
C SER A 175 -2.98 -6.76 17.81
N GLY A 176 -2.39 -6.02 16.89
CA GLY A 176 -1.08 -6.34 16.32
C GLY A 176 -1.05 -7.66 15.52
N GLY A 177 -2.21 -8.24 15.25
CA GLY A 177 -2.37 -9.49 14.53
C GLY A 177 -2.43 -9.31 13.01
N VAL A 178 -3.21 -10.16 12.34
CA VAL A 178 -3.43 -10.14 10.89
C VAL A 178 -4.94 -10.26 10.64
N ALA A 179 -5.44 -9.60 9.61
CA ALA A 179 -6.82 -9.72 9.16
C ALA A 179 -6.85 -10.00 7.65
N GLU A 180 -7.79 -10.83 7.21
CA GLU A 180 -8.03 -11.14 5.80
C GLU A 180 -9.41 -10.65 5.37
N ARG A 181 -9.49 -10.14 4.12
CA ARG A 181 -10.72 -9.69 3.48
C ARG A 181 -11.10 -10.60 2.33
N TRP A 182 -12.33 -11.08 2.31
CA TRP A 182 -12.82 -12.03 1.33
C TRP A 182 -14.06 -11.47 0.62
N SER A 183 -13.96 -11.32 -0.70
CA SER A 183 -15.10 -10.92 -1.54
C SER A 183 -16.11 -12.05 -1.63
N LEU A 184 -17.37 -11.76 -1.30
CA LEU A 184 -18.49 -12.69 -1.33
C LEU A 184 -19.20 -12.66 -2.69
N LYS A 185 -19.18 -11.51 -3.38
CA LYS A 185 -19.75 -11.38 -4.73
C LYS A 185 -18.68 -11.51 -5.82
N ARG A 186 -19.08 -12.02 -6.98
CA ARG A 186 -18.24 -12.09 -8.19
C ARG A 186 -18.13 -10.70 -8.82
N THR A 187 -16.93 -10.13 -8.84
CA THR A 187 -16.59 -8.92 -9.61
C THR A 187 -15.93 -9.30 -10.94
N ALA A 188 -15.83 -8.36 -11.89
CA ALA A 188 -15.13 -8.57 -13.17
C ALA A 188 -13.66 -9.01 -12.98
N ASP A 189 -13.02 -8.64 -11.86
CA ASP A 189 -11.68 -9.08 -11.46
C ASP A 189 -11.60 -10.53 -10.93
N THR A 190 -12.74 -11.18 -10.67
CA THR A 190 -12.82 -12.58 -10.17
C THR A 190 -13.07 -13.61 -11.28
N LEU A 191 -12.87 -13.26 -12.56
CA LEU A 191 -13.10 -14.16 -13.71
C LEU A 191 -12.30 -15.49 -13.69
N ALA A 192 -11.37 -15.66 -12.75
CA ALA A 192 -10.65 -16.92 -12.50
C ALA A 192 -10.84 -17.55 -11.10
N GLY A 193 -11.65 -16.96 -10.20
CA GLY A 193 -11.71 -17.36 -8.79
C GLY A 193 -13.12 -17.72 -8.29
N LYS A 194 -13.26 -18.85 -7.59
CA LYS A 194 -14.49 -19.26 -6.89
C LYS A 194 -14.95 -18.17 -5.91
N ILE A 195 -16.26 -18.04 -5.69
CA ILE A 195 -16.81 -17.39 -4.49
C ILE A 195 -16.22 -18.14 -3.29
N LEU A 196 -15.47 -17.45 -2.44
CA LEU A 196 -14.80 -18.06 -1.28
C LEU A 196 -15.58 -17.66 -0.04
N PHE A 197 -16.63 -18.39 0.27
CA PHE A 197 -17.16 -18.38 1.63
C PHE A 197 -16.22 -19.19 2.53
N PRO A 198 -15.81 -18.67 3.70
CA PRO A 198 -14.96 -19.40 4.64
C PRO A 198 -15.55 -20.71 5.09
N LYS A 199 -14.80 -21.78 4.83
CA LYS A 199 -14.92 -23.02 5.59
C LYS A 199 -14.12 -22.89 6.90
N LEU A 200 -14.55 -21.97 7.77
CA LEU A 200 -13.99 -21.87 9.12
C LEU A 200 -14.47 -23.05 9.96
N SER A 201 -13.56 -23.68 10.69
CA SER A 201 -13.96 -24.67 11.70
C SER A 201 -14.82 -24.02 12.79
N GLU A 202 -15.64 -24.81 13.48
CA GLU A 202 -16.47 -24.32 14.60
C GLU A 202 -15.65 -23.56 15.65
N ALA A 203 -14.46 -24.08 15.97
CA ALA A 203 -13.53 -23.42 16.90
C ALA A 203 -13.09 -22.04 16.38
N MET A 204 -12.80 -21.91 15.08
CA MET A 204 -12.36 -20.64 14.50
C MET A 204 -13.50 -19.64 14.35
N ARG A 205 -14.73 -20.09 14.08
CA ARG A 205 -15.93 -19.22 14.09
C ARG A 205 -16.15 -18.55 15.45
N LYS A 206 -15.89 -19.27 16.54
CA LYS A 206 -16.05 -18.75 17.92
C LYS A 206 -14.90 -17.84 18.36
N ARG A 207 -13.67 -18.14 17.94
CA ARG A 207 -12.45 -17.44 18.40
C ARG A 207 -12.04 -16.25 17.53
N SER A 208 -12.35 -16.29 16.24
CA SER A 208 -11.96 -15.23 15.30
C SER A 208 -12.84 -14.02 15.47
N TYR A 209 -12.27 -12.86 15.17
CA TYR A 209 -13.08 -11.67 14.95
C TYR A 209 -13.62 -11.72 13.52
N ILE A 210 -14.93 -11.47 13.35
CA ILE A 210 -15.58 -11.56 12.05
C ILE A 210 -16.46 -10.32 11.87
N SER A 211 -16.29 -9.65 10.74
CA SER A 211 -17.09 -8.49 10.32
C SER A 211 -17.50 -8.67 8.85
N CYS A 212 -18.59 -8.04 8.47
CA CYS A 212 -19.09 -8.01 7.11
C CYS A 212 -19.48 -6.58 6.72
N CYS A 213 -19.53 -6.31 5.42
CA CYS A 213 -20.02 -5.02 4.94
C CYS A 213 -20.80 -5.16 3.64
N VAL A 214 -21.54 -4.08 3.35
CA VAL A 214 -22.31 -3.92 2.13
C VAL A 214 -21.82 -2.67 1.40
N HIS A 215 -21.49 -2.79 0.13
CA HIS A 215 -20.98 -1.70 -0.72
C HIS A 215 -22.11 -0.90 -1.37
N SER A 216 -23.31 -1.47 -1.49
CA SER A 216 -24.49 -0.77 -2.02
C SER A 216 -25.73 -1.26 -1.31
N ALA A 217 -26.53 -0.34 -0.79
CA ALA A 217 -27.73 -0.68 -0.05
C ALA A 217 -28.67 -1.44 -0.98
N PRO A 218 -29.06 -2.69 -0.65
CA PRO A 218 -29.96 -3.44 -1.49
C PRO A 218 -31.29 -2.70 -1.57
N ALA A 219 -31.92 -2.69 -2.75
CA ALA A 219 -33.22 -2.03 -2.92
C ALA A 219 -34.30 -2.56 -1.97
N ALA A 220 -34.15 -3.80 -1.49
CA ALA A 220 -35.03 -4.45 -0.52
C ALA A 220 -34.75 -4.08 0.95
N THR A 221 -33.54 -3.62 1.28
CA THR A 221 -33.08 -3.32 2.66
C THR A 221 -32.24 -2.03 2.70
N PRO A 222 -32.83 -0.87 2.31
CA PRO A 222 -32.11 0.41 2.26
C PRO A 222 -31.54 0.85 3.62
N GLU A 223 -32.12 0.34 4.71
CA GLU A 223 -31.71 0.62 6.08
C GLU A 223 -30.42 -0.09 6.53
N LEU A 224 -29.86 -0.99 5.72
CA LEU A 224 -28.54 -1.60 5.96
C LEU A 224 -27.41 -0.58 5.73
N GLY A 225 -27.70 0.46 4.95
CA GLY A 225 -26.75 1.53 4.61
C GLY A 225 -25.78 1.14 3.49
N GLU A 226 -25.38 2.13 2.71
CA GLU A 226 -24.28 1.99 1.77
C GLU A 226 -22.94 2.10 2.50
N PHE A 227 -21.99 1.25 2.14
CA PHE A 227 -20.62 1.25 2.68
C PHE A 227 -20.58 1.17 4.22
N HIS A 228 -21.42 0.32 4.80
CA HIS A 228 -21.54 0.17 6.25
C HIS A 228 -20.93 -1.14 6.75
N ALA A 229 -20.16 -1.05 7.83
CA ALA A 229 -19.56 -2.20 8.50
C ALA A 229 -20.48 -2.74 9.61
N LEU A 230 -20.60 -4.06 9.67
CA LEU A 230 -21.34 -4.80 10.69
C LEU A 230 -20.44 -5.88 11.29
N SER A 231 -20.74 -6.30 12.53
CA SER A 231 -19.98 -7.37 13.19
C SER A 231 -20.79 -8.66 13.22
N VAL A 232 -20.16 -9.78 12.87
CA VAL A 232 -20.74 -11.11 13.07
C VAL A 232 -20.45 -11.52 14.51
N MET A 233 -21.52 -11.52 15.32
CA MET A 233 -21.46 -11.79 16.74
C MET A 233 -21.40 -13.29 17.03
N GLU A 234 -22.10 -14.07 16.21
CA GLU A 234 -22.25 -15.51 16.35
C GLU A 234 -22.40 -16.14 14.97
N TRP A 235 -21.80 -17.31 14.79
CA TRP A 235 -21.97 -18.14 13.60
C TRP A 235 -22.10 -19.58 14.07
N THR A 236 -23.30 -20.14 13.95
CA THR A 236 -23.67 -21.44 14.49
C THR A 236 -24.33 -22.31 13.43
N ASP A 237 -24.17 -23.63 13.55
CA ASP A 237 -24.92 -24.60 12.77
C ASP A 237 -26.18 -24.98 13.56
N VAL A 238 -27.31 -25.10 12.88
CA VAL A 238 -28.59 -25.56 13.41
C VAL A 238 -29.17 -26.64 12.51
N LYS A 239 -30.10 -27.44 13.04
CA LYS A 239 -30.82 -28.44 12.25
C LYS A 239 -32.28 -28.04 12.10
N THR A 240 -32.78 -28.09 10.87
CA THR A 240 -34.21 -27.95 10.62
C THR A 240 -34.96 -29.17 11.13
N SER A 241 -36.28 -29.05 11.25
CA SER A 241 -37.17 -30.17 11.60
C SER A 241 -37.06 -31.34 10.62
N ASP A 242 -36.67 -31.07 9.37
CA ASP A 242 -36.46 -32.06 8.32
C ASP A 242 -35.06 -32.72 8.36
N GLY A 243 -34.20 -32.28 9.28
CA GLY A 243 -32.85 -32.82 9.48
C GLY A 243 -31.75 -32.16 8.66
N GLU A 244 -32.09 -31.15 7.85
CA GLU A 244 -31.12 -30.37 7.07
C GLU A 244 -30.29 -29.46 7.98
N GLU A 245 -28.98 -29.37 7.73
CA GLU A 245 -28.09 -28.46 8.45
C GLU A 245 -28.12 -27.06 7.81
N VAL A 246 -28.36 -26.04 8.64
CA VAL A 246 -28.41 -24.63 8.24
C VAL A 246 -27.41 -23.85 9.07
N GLN A 247 -26.64 -22.96 8.42
CA GLN A 247 -25.74 -22.05 9.13
C GLN A 247 -26.44 -20.72 9.37
N LEU A 248 -26.46 -20.28 10.62
CA LEU A 248 -27.03 -19.00 11.04
C LEU A 248 -25.94 -18.06 11.55
N LEU A 249 -26.00 -16.82 11.09
CA LEU A 249 -25.12 -15.73 11.48
C LEU A 249 -25.94 -14.67 12.23
N ARG A 250 -25.57 -14.38 13.48
CA ARG A 250 -26.10 -13.23 14.23
C ARG A 250 -25.22 -12.03 13.97
N ILE A 251 -25.79 -11.00 13.34
CA ILE A 251 -25.11 -9.79 12.91
C ILE A 251 -25.53 -8.63 13.80
N TRP A 252 -24.58 -7.80 14.17
CA TRP A 252 -24.80 -6.58 14.94
C TRP A 252 -24.50 -5.34 14.10
N ASN A 253 -25.44 -4.40 14.12
CA ASN A 253 -25.36 -3.10 13.46
C ASN A 253 -24.95 -1.99 14.46
N PRO A 254 -23.79 -1.32 14.27
CA PRO A 254 -23.32 -0.23 15.12
C PRO A 254 -24.28 0.96 15.28
N TRP A 255 -25.20 1.18 14.33
CA TRP A 255 -26.24 2.22 14.43
C TRP A 255 -27.35 1.87 15.42
N GLY A 256 -27.42 0.64 15.91
CA GLY A 256 -28.48 0.16 16.80
C GLY A 256 -29.84 -0.01 16.11
N ARG A 257 -29.89 0.05 14.76
CA ARG A 257 -31.13 -0.11 13.98
C ARG A 257 -31.35 -1.58 13.62
N MET A 258 -32.57 -2.06 13.83
CA MET A 258 -33.04 -3.38 13.41
C MET A 258 -33.56 -3.29 11.98
N SER A 259 -32.72 -3.50 10.98
CA SER A 259 -33.04 -3.20 9.58
C SER A 259 -33.12 -4.40 8.64
N TRP A 260 -33.22 -5.62 9.18
CA TRP A 260 -33.35 -6.83 8.37
C TRP A 260 -34.82 -7.20 8.13
N GLY A 261 -35.17 -7.43 6.87
CA GLY A 261 -36.51 -7.86 6.44
C GLY A 261 -36.61 -9.32 5.98
N GLY A 262 -35.59 -10.15 6.23
CA GLY A 262 -35.51 -11.52 5.74
C GLY A 262 -36.26 -12.57 6.56
N ALA A 263 -35.99 -13.85 6.26
CA ALA A 263 -36.69 -15.00 6.82
C ALA A 263 -36.46 -15.20 8.33
N TRP A 264 -35.37 -14.65 8.87
CA TRP A 264 -34.94 -14.82 10.27
C TRP A 264 -35.26 -13.60 11.15
N THR A 265 -36.25 -12.80 10.77
CA THR A 265 -36.82 -11.73 11.61
C THR A 265 -37.72 -12.30 12.70
N LYS A 266 -38.09 -11.51 13.74
CA LYS A 266 -38.97 -11.98 14.83
C LYS A 266 -40.30 -12.58 14.36
N SER A 267 -40.81 -12.13 13.21
CA SER A 267 -42.03 -12.62 12.56
C SER A 267 -41.76 -13.43 11.28
N GLY A 268 -40.49 -13.77 11.02
CA GLY A 268 -40.05 -14.43 9.80
C GLY A 268 -40.32 -15.93 9.79
N THR A 269 -40.45 -16.49 8.60
CA THR A 269 -40.79 -17.91 8.40
C THR A 269 -39.63 -18.87 8.64
N GLY A 270 -38.39 -18.38 8.70
CA GLY A 270 -37.19 -19.19 8.94
C GLY A 270 -37.23 -19.91 10.29
N TRP A 271 -37.72 -19.25 11.34
CA TRP A 271 -37.84 -19.84 12.68
C TRP A 271 -38.82 -21.01 12.75
N SER A 272 -39.82 -21.05 11.87
CA SER A 272 -40.78 -22.16 11.79
C SER A 272 -40.17 -23.44 11.24
N SER A 273 -38.98 -23.36 10.62
CA SER A 273 -38.25 -24.51 10.08
C SER A 273 -37.39 -25.23 11.11
N LEU A 274 -37.17 -24.65 12.30
CA LEU A 274 -36.38 -25.26 13.38
C LEU A 274 -37.29 -25.83 14.47
N ASP A 275 -36.71 -26.67 15.33
CA ASP A 275 -37.38 -27.09 16.56
C ASP A 275 -37.80 -25.87 17.41
N PRO A 276 -39.03 -25.84 17.96
CA PRO A 276 -39.52 -24.69 18.73
C PRO A 276 -38.63 -24.28 19.90
N SER A 277 -37.97 -25.22 20.58
CA SER A 277 -37.07 -24.91 21.69
C SER A 277 -35.81 -24.18 21.21
N CYS A 278 -35.24 -24.64 20.09
CA CYS A 278 -34.08 -24.01 19.45
C CYS A 278 -34.43 -22.60 18.94
N SER A 279 -35.58 -22.44 18.27
CA SER A 279 -36.06 -21.13 17.80
C SER A 279 -36.23 -20.12 18.93
N MET A 280 -36.89 -20.52 20.03
CA MET A 280 -37.06 -19.64 21.19
C MET A 280 -35.73 -19.25 21.82
N GLU A 281 -34.78 -20.18 21.91
CA GLU A 281 -33.45 -19.92 22.46
C GLU A 281 -32.69 -18.88 21.62
N LEU A 282 -32.62 -19.08 20.29
CA LEU A 282 -31.89 -18.18 19.39
C LEU A 282 -32.55 -16.80 19.28
N LEU A 283 -33.88 -16.75 19.22
CA LEU A 283 -34.63 -15.49 19.27
C LEU A 283 -34.38 -14.74 20.58
N GLY A 284 -34.36 -15.45 21.71
CA GLY A 284 -34.10 -14.87 23.03
C GLY A 284 -32.71 -14.28 23.20
N ARG A 285 -31.72 -14.71 22.39
CA ARG A 285 -30.37 -14.13 22.38
C ARG A 285 -30.27 -12.79 21.63
N THR A 286 -31.26 -12.46 20.79
CA THR A 286 -31.23 -11.29 19.88
C THR A 286 -31.45 -9.99 20.65
N LYS A 287 -30.50 -9.06 20.54
CA LYS A 287 -30.58 -7.74 21.21
C LYS A 287 -30.95 -6.62 20.25
N GLU A 288 -31.09 -5.41 20.79
CA GLU A 288 -31.31 -4.19 20.00
C GLU A 288 -30.18 -4.00 18.97
N GLY A 289 -30.54 -3.79 17.70
CA GLY A 289 -29.58 -3.63 16.60
C GLY A 289 -28.94 -4.94 16.13
N GLU A 290 -29.40 -6.10 16.60
CA GLU A 290 -28.94 -7.41 16.14
C GLU A 290 -30.01 -8.13 15.31
N PHE A 291 -29.59 -8.90 14.31
CA PHE A 291 -30.49 -9.72 13.51
C PHE A 291 -29.78 -11.01 13.08
N TRP A 292 -30.58 -12.00 12.68
CA TRP A 292 -30.10 -13.27 12.17
C TRP A 292 -30.26 -13.32 10.66
N VAL A 293 -29.34 -14.03 10.00
CA VAL A 293 -29.40 -14.39 8.57
C VAL A 293 -28.87 -15.80 8.40
N ASP A 294 -29.35 -16.52 7.39
CA ASP A 294 -28.71 -17.76 6.95
C ASP A 294 -27.58 -17.49 5.94
N GLU A 295 -26.78 -18.52 5.65
CA GLU A 295 -25.68 -18.44 4.67
C GLU A 295 -26.16 -17.95 3.29
N LYS A 296 -27.35 -18.35 2.85
CA LYS A 296 -27.88 -18.00 1.52
C LYS A 296 -28.23 -16.52 1.46
N GLU A 297 -28.98 -16.03 2.44
CA GLU A 297 -29.27 -14.61 2.62
C GLU A 297 -27.99 -13.79 2.76
N PHE A 298 -27.02 -14.29 3.52
CA PHE A 298 -25.74 -13.62 3.73
C PHE A 298 -24.94 -13.45 2.43
N LEU A 299 -24.80 -14.51 1.63
CA LEU A 299 -24.07 -14.47 0.35
C LEU A 299 -24.78 -13.62 -0.72
N GLN A 300 -26.10 -13.46 -0.61
CA GLN A 300 -26.87 -12.64 -1.54
C GLN A 300 -26.70 -11.15 -1.27
N GLU A 301 -26.76 -10.75 0.00
CA GLU A 301 -26.85 -9.34 0.37
C GLU A 301 -25.47 -8.72 0.68
N PHE A 302 -24.56 -9.46 1.32
CA PHE A 302 -23.26 -8.93 1.75
C PHE A 302 -22.19 -9.05 0.66
N ASP A 303 -21.32 -8.04 0.58
CA ASP A 303 -20.29 -7.95 -0.47
C ASP A 303 -18.94 -8.51 -0.03
N GLU A 304 -18.63 -8.37 1.26
CA GLU A 304 -17.32 -8.71 1.80
C GLU A 304 -17.42 -9.23 3.24
N LEU A 305 -16.52 -10.15 3.57
CA LEU A 305 -16.25 -10.62 4.92
C LEU A 305 -14.80 -10.31 5.32
N THR A 306 -14.61 -9.70 6.50
CA THR A 306 -13.31 -9.53 7.13
C THR A 306 -13.17 -10.51 8.29
N VAL A 307 -12.08 -11.28 8.31
CA VAL A 307 -11.75 -12.23 9.40
C VAL A 307 -10.41 -11.85 10.03
N GLY A 308 -10.44 -11.51 11.32
CA GLY A 308 -9.26 -11.28 12.13
C GLY A 308 -8.76 -12.57 12.77
N TYR A 309 -7.46 -12.85 12.62
CA TYR A 309 -6.82 -14.01 13.23
C TYR A 309 -6.85 -13.88 14.77
N PRO A 310 -7.29 -14.92 15.50
CA PRO A 310 -7.19 -14.94 16.95
C PRO A 310 -5.74 -14.77 17.40
N VAL A 311 -5.54 -13.98 18.45
CA VAL A 311 -4.22 -13.77 19.09
C VAL A 311 -4.25 -14.41 20.47
N SER A 312 -3.29 -15.29 20.76
CA SER A 312 -3.13 -15.87 22.10
C SER A 312 -2.59 -14.85 23.09
N GLU A 313 -2.66 -15.16 24.39
CA GLU A 313 -2.07 -14.31 25.44
C GLU A 313 -0.55 -14.15 25.28
N ASP A 314 0.12 -15.20 24.77
CA ASP A 314 1.56 -15.14 24.41
C ASP A 314 1.85 -14.31 23.14
N GLY A 315 0.82 -13.78 22.47
CA GLY A 315 0.96 -12.99 21.24
C GLY A 315 1.08 -13.82 19.94
N HIS A 316 0.87 -15.13 19.99
CA HIS A 316 0.90 -15.98 18.79
C HIS A 316 -0.43 -15.92 18.04
N LEU A 317 -0.38 -15.94 16.71
CA LEU A 317 -1.59 -16.06 15.89
C LEU A 317 -2.10 -17.50 15.89
N GLN A 318 -3.41 -17.68 15.86
CA GLN A 318 -4.04 -18.96 15.57
C GLN A 318 -4.54 -18.95 14.12
N SER A 319 -4.15 -19.95 13.32
CA SER A 319 -4.55 -20.03 11.92
C SER A 319 -6.06 -20.21 11.77
N ILE A 320 -6.69 -19.36 10.97
CA ILE A 320 -8.10 -19.49 10.60
C ILE A 320 -8.35 -20.69 9.66
N TYR A 321 -7.30 -21.21 9.02
CA TYR A 321 -7.39 -22.32 8.06
C TYR A 321 -7.20 -23.68 8.76
N THR A 322 -6.19 -23.81 9.62
CA THR A 322 -5.86 -25.10 10.26
C THR A 322 -6.22 -25.15 11.74
N GLY A 323 -6.48 -24.00 12.38
CA GLY A 323 -6.64 -23.90 13.83
C GLY A 323 -5.33 -24.01 14.62
N SER A 324 -4.19 -24.19 13.95
CA SER A 324 -2.89 -24.34 14.60
C SER A 324 -2.33 -23.00 15.09
N PHE A 325 -1.57 -23.00 16.18
CA PHE A 325 -0.84 -21.82 16.62
C PHE A 325 0.41 -21.60 15.76
N LEU A 326 0.54 -20.39 15.21
CA LEU A 326 1.69 -19.90 14.47
C LEU A 326 2.73 -19.34 15.45
N LYS A 327 3.46 -20.24 16.12
CA LYS A 327 4.36 -19.92 17.24
C LYS A 327 5.62 -19.17 16.84
N HIS A 328 5.98 -19.15 15.56
CA HIS A 328 7.17 -18.47 15.07
C HIS A 328 6.76 -17.20 14.34
N SER A 329 7.00 -16.04 14.96
CA SER A 329 6.69 -14.74 14.37
C SER A 329 7.98 -13.94 14.10
N LEU A 330 8.16 -13.52 12.86
CA LEU A 330 9.30 -12.74 12.40
C LEU A 330 8.80 -11.52 11.62
N GLN A 331 9.50 -10.39 11.75
CA GLN A 331 9.22 -9.20 10.96
C GLN A 331 10.50 -8.51 10.51
N ILE A 332 10.51 -7.99 9.30
CA ILE A 332 11.63 -7.22 8.74
C ILE A 332 11.10 -6.02 7.94
N GLY A 333 11.65 -4.84 8.22
CA GLY A 333 11.32 -3.63 7.48
C GLY A 333 12.09 -3.54 6.17
N GLY A 334 11.49 -2.93 5.16
CA GLY A 334 12.12 -2.68 3.87
C GLY A 334 11.59 -1.41 3.20
N ARG A 335 12.18 -1.06 2.04
CA ARG A 335 11.82 0.14 1.29
C ARG A 335 11.90 -0.07 -0.22
N TRP A 336 10.92 0.50 -0.93
CA TRP A 336 11.01 0.78 -2.36
C TRP A 336 11.57 2.18 -2.54
N VAL A 337 12.72 2.29 -3.21
CA VAL A 337 13.44 3.54 -3.47
C VAL A 337 13.55 3.74 -4.98
N ARG A 338 13.15 4.90 -5.48
CA ARG A 338 13.14 5.21 -6.92
C ARG A 338 14.54 5.04 -7.50
N GLY A 339 14.62 4.42 -8.67
CA GLY A 339 15.89 4.17 -9.37
C GLY A 339 16.79 3.11 -8.72
N ARG A 340 16.40 2.53 -7.58
CA ARG A 340 17.20 1.52 -6.86
C ARG A 340 16.45 0.23 -6.59
N SER A 341 15.36 0.29 -5.84
CA SER A 341 14.59 -0.89 -5.41
C SER A 341 13.10 -0.81 -5.72
N ALA A 342 12.63 0.30 -6.29
CA ALA A 342 11.26 0.44 -6.77
C ALA A 342 11.10 -0.16 -8.18
N GLY A 343 11.20 -1.48 -8.29
CA GLY A 343 11.27 -2.20 -9.56
C GLY A 343 9.95 -2.32 -10.33
N GLY A 344 8.81 -2.08 -9.68
CA GLY A 344 7.47 -2.28 -10.25
C GLY A 344 7.07 -3.76 -10.28
N CYS A 345 6.02 -4.09 -11.02
CA CYS A 345 5.49 -5.44 -11.16
C CYS A 345 6.31 -6.29 -12.14
N ARG A 346 5.94 -7.57 -12.29
CA ARG A 346 6.60 -8.54 -13.18
C ARG A 346 6.65 -8.11 -14.66
N ASN A 347 5.78 -7.20 -15.07
CA ASN A 347 5.73 -6.68 -16.44
C ASN A 347 6.81 -5.60 -16.70
N ASN A 348 7.48 -5.11 -15.66
CA ASN A 348 8.55 -4.13 -15.77
C ASN A 348 9.91 -4.81 -15.90
N SER A 349 10.77 -4.31 -16.79
CA SER A 349 12.15 -4.81 -16.95
C SER A 349 12.99 -4.66 -15.67
N SER A 350 12.64 -3.71 -14.80
CA SER A 350 13.28 -3.50 -13.50
C SER A 350 12.75 -4.37 -12.37
N TYR A 351 11.87 -5.35 -12.61
CA TYR A 351 11.25 -6.18 -11.57
C TYR A 351 12.28 -6.83 -10.62
N SER A 352 13.42 -7.27 -11.17
CA SER A 352 14.50 -7.91 -10.41
C SER A 352 15.18 -6.99 -9.38
N SER A 353 15.04 -5.67 -9.51
CA SER A 353 15.58 -4.68 -8.58
C SER A 353 14.79 -4.57 -7.27
N ASN A 354 13.56 -5.11 -7.21
CA ASN A 354 12.77 -5.11 -5.98
C ASN A 354 13.52 -5.76 -4.80
N PRO A 355 13.25 -5.35 -3.54
CA PRO A 355 13.84 -5.95 -2.37
C PRO A 355 13.61 -7.46 -2.33
N LYS A 356 14.57 -8.21 -1.81
CA LYS A 356 14.56 -9.67 -1.76
C LYS A 356 14.86 -10.14 -0.35
N PHE A 357 14.18 -11.19 0.10
CA PHE A 357 14.35 -11.76 1.42
C PHE A 357 14.47 -13.27 1.34
N TRP A 358 15.39 -13.84 2.12
CA TRP A 358 15.50 -15.28 2.32
C TRP A 358 14.56 -15.71 3.44
N LEU A 359 13.68 -16.67 3.13
CA LEU A 359 12.91 -17.42 4.11
C LEU A 359 13.45 -18.87 4.13
N ARG A 360 13.98 -19.29 5.27
CA ARG A 360 14.34 -20.69 5.52
C ARG A 360 13.27 -21.33 6.38
N VAL A 361 12.72 -22.44 5.90
CA VAL A 361 11.76 -23.28 6.60
C VAL A 361 12.52 -24.52 7.04
N GLU A 362 12.65 -24.75 8.35
CA GLU A 362 13.44 -25.89 8.85
C GLU A 362 12.65 -27.20 8.78
N GLU A 363 11.35 -27.12 9.03
CA GLU A 363 10.42 -28.25 8.98
C GLU A 363 9.17 -27.85 8.18
N GLY A 364 8.59 -28.80 7.45
CA GLY A 364 7.41 -28.51 6.64
C GLY A 364 6.21 -28.12 7.50
N GLY A 365 5.49 -27.08 7.11
CA GLY A 365 4.35 -26.59 7.87
C GLY A 365 3.73 -25.31 7.30
N GLU A 366 2.72 -24.83 8.02
CA GLU A 366 1.93 -23.68 7.63
C GLU A 366 2.73 -22.39 7.85
N VAL A 367 2.71 -21.52 6.84
CA VAL A 367 3.35 -20.20 6.87
C VAL A 367 2.36 -19.16 6.35
N LEU A 368 2.06 -18.19 7.20
CA LEU A 368 1.31 -16.99 6.89
C LEU A 368 2.29 -15.84 6.65
N LEU A 369 2.19 -15.24 5.47
CA LEU A 369 3.07 -14.18 5.00
C LEU A 369 2.24 -12.92 4.80
N SER A 370 2.73 -11.79 5.30
CA SER A 370 2.05 -10.51 5.15
C SER A 370 3.04 -9.42 4.73
N LEU A 371 2.61 -8.56 3.80
CA LEU A 371 3.31 -7.37 3.37
C LEU A 371 2.46 -6.14 3.68
N LEU A 372 2.88 -5.36 4.68
CA LEU A 372 2.22 -4.14 5.13
C LEU A 372 2.96 -2.91 4.59
N GLN A 373 2.28 -2.02 3.87
CA GLN A 373 2.86 -0.73 3.49
C GLN A 373 2.71 0.29 4.63
N CYS A 374 3.82 0.96 4.96
CA CYS A 374 3.89 1.93 6.05
C CYS A 374 3.77 3.35 5.47
N GLY A 375 2.59 3.96 5.61
CA GLY A 375 2.36 5.37 5.27
C GLY A 375 2.89 6.36 6.33
N PRO A 376 3.00 7.67 6.00
CA PRO A 376 3.20 8.73 6.99
C PRO A 376 2.06 8.76 8.02
N TRP A 377 2.32 9.30 9.22
CA TRP A 377 1.29 9.45 10.28
C TRP A 377 0.08 10.27 9.83
N SER A 378 0.28 11.23 8.93
CA SER A 378 -0.77 12.00 8.25
C SER A 378 -0.76 11.62 6.78
N VAL A 379 -1.67 10.74 6.33
CA VAL A 379 -1.93 10.61 4.90
C VAL A 379 -2.74 11.84 4.50
N GLN A 380 -2.06 12.88 3.98
CA GLN A 380 -2.73 13.95 3.26
C GLN A 380 -3.54 13.33 2.13
N ARG A 381 -4.86 13.50 2.14
CA ARG A 381 -5.73 13.01 1.06
C ARG A 381 -5.57 13.96 -0.12
N SER A 382 -4.72 13.62 -1.09
CA SER A 382 -4.63 14.43 -2.31
C SER A 382 -5.82 14.14 -3.23
N CYS A 383 -6.59 15.16 -3.56
CA CYS A 383 -7.63 15.11 -4.59
C CYS A 383 -6.99 15.06 -5.98
N THR A 384 -6.89 13.89 -6.61
CA THR A 384 -6.73 13.81 -8.07
C THR A 384 -8.07 13.50 -8.71
N PRO A 385 -8.59 14.36 -9.61
CA PRO A 385 -9.81 14.05 -10.34
C PRO A 385 -9.59 12.83 -11.23
N GLN A 386 -10.40 11.80 -11.07
CA GLN A 386 -10.52 10.76 -12.09
C GLN A 386 -11.12 11.36 -13.38
N PRO A 387 -10.80 10.81 -14.56
CA PRO A 387 -11.45 11.22 -15.80
C PRO A 387 -12.98 11.09 -15.70
N PRO A 388 -13.74 11.96 -16.38
CA PRO A 388 -15.19 12.05 -16.20
C PRO A 388 -15.87 10.78 -16.71
N GLY A 389 -16.36 9.93 -15.78
CA GLY A 389 -17.07 8.70 -16.14
C GLY A 389 -17.44 7.74 -14.98
N GLY A 390 -16.93 7.92 -13.76
CA GLY A 390 -17.28 7.08 -12.60
C GLY A 390 -17.94 7.86 -11.47
N GLY A 391 -19.06 7.37 -10.94
CA GLY A 391 -19.79 7.98 -9.83
C GLY A 391 -19.01 8.04 -8.51
N SER A 392 -19.40 9.01 -7.67
CA SER A 392 -18.98 9.29 -6.28
C SER A 392 -17.49 9.11 -5.93
N THR A 393 -16.82 10.24 -5.71
CA THR A 393 -15.44 10.38 -5.22
C THR A 393 -15.24 9.67 -3.86
N GLN A 394 -14.68 8.45 -3.89
CA GLN A 394 -14.12 7.80 -2.70
C GLN A 394 -12.73 8.39 -2.41
N GLN A 395 -12.59 9.05 -1.26
CA GLN A 395 -11.32 9.55 -0.74
C GLN A 395 -10.66 8.48 0.15
N HIS A 396 -10.03 7.48 -0.45
CA HIS A 396 -9.18 6.54 0.29
C HIS A 396 -7.75 7.09 0.43
N PRO A 397 -7.01 6.72 1.50
CA PRO A 397 -5.55 6.82 1.50
C PRO A 397 -5.04 6.24 0.17
N GLN A 398 -4.23 6.99 -0.56
CA GLN A 398 -3.70 6.54 -1.85
C GLN A 398 -2.63 5.47 -1.61
N TYR A 399 -3.07 4.28 -1.18
CA TYR A 399 -2.22 3.10 -1.08
C TYR A 399 -1.63 2.80 -2.44
N GLN A 400 -0.40 2.31 -2.44
CA GLN A 400 0.17 1.77 -3.66
C GLN A 400 -0.37 0.36 -3.84
N ALA A 401 -0.64 -0.04 -5.09
CA ALA A 401 -0.95 -1.43 -5.36
C ALA A 401 0.31 -2.28 -5.08
N ILE A 402 0.25 -3.15 -4.07
CA ILE A 402 1.39 -3.96 -3.61
C ILE A 402 1.12 -5.45 -3.78
N ALA A 403 2.18 -6.23 -3.98
CA ALA A 403 2.12 -7.69 -4.07
C ALA A 403 3.36 -8.33 -3.43
N LEU A 404 3.18 -9.58 -3.01
CA LEU A 404 4.24 -10.43 -2.45
C LEU A 404 4.32 -11.73 -3.25
N HIS A 405 5.54 -12.10 -3.67
CA HIS A 405 5.79 -13.35 -4.39
C HIS A 405 6.84 -14.21 -3.67
N LEU A 406 6.66 -15.53 -3.73
CA LEU A 406 7.51 -16.54 -3.08
C LEU A 406 7.95 -17.60 -4.11
N TRP A 407 9.25 -17.92 -4.14
CA TRP A 407 9.80 -18.99 -4.96
C TRP A 407 10.62 -19.95 -4.13
N ARG A 408 10.51 -21.24 -4.42
CA ARG A 408 11.39 -22.27 -3.85
C ARG A 408 12.76 -22.24 -4.54
N VAL A 409 13.83 -22.34 -3.76
CA VAL A 409 15.22 -22.39 -4.25
C VAL A 409 15.89 -23.66 -3.77
N ASP A 410 15.95 -24.66 -4.65
CA ASP A 410 16.47 -25.99 -4.33
C ASP A 410 18.00 -26.12 -4.46
N LYS A 411 18.61 -25.26 -5.28
CA LYS A 411 20.04 -25.36 -5.61
C LYS A 411 20.85 -24.38 -4.76
N LYS A 412 21.98 -24.87 -4.22
CA LYS A 412 22.97 -24.03 -3.52
C LYS A 412 23.47 -22.87 -4.38
N ARG A 413 23.59 -23.08 -5.69
CA ARG A 413 23.83 -22.03 -6.70
C ARG A 413 22.61 -21.95 -7.61
N PHE A 414 22.03 -20.77 -7.74
CA PHE A 414 20.88 -20.54 -8.61
C PHE A 414 21.11 -19.30 -9.48
N ASN A 415 20.17 -19.03 -10.38
CA ASN A 415 20.19 -17.86 -11.25
C ASN A 415 18.90 -17.07 -11.00
N LEU A 416 19.02 -15.86 -10.47
CA LEU A 416 17.89 -15.04 -10.04
C LEU A 416 16.94 -14.77 -11.18
N MET A 417 17.43 -14.35 -12.34
CA MET A 417 16.54 -14.04 -13.47
C MET A 417 15.73 -15.26 -13.91
N ARG A 418 16.35 -16.44 -13.95
CA ARG A 418 15.64 -17.71 -14.24
C ARG A 418 14.62 -18.03 -13.17
N THR A 419 14.95 -17.86 -11.90
CA THR A 419 14.02 -18.06 -10.76
C THR A 419 12.86 -17.07 -10.81
N LEU A 420 13.11 -15.79 -11.05
CA LEU A 420 12.06 -14.78 -11.13
C LEU A 420 11.14 -15.00 -12.33
N ASN A 421 11.68 -15.46 -13.46
CA ASN A 421 10.89 -15.79 -14.65
C ASN A 421 10.06 -17.06 -14.50
N SER A 422 10.40 -17.95 -13.55
CA SER A 422 9.55 -19.11 -13.26
C SER A 422 8.32 -18.68 -12.46
N THR A 423 7.29 -19.53 -12.49
CA THR A 423 6.08 -19.36 -11.69
C THR A 423 6.42 -19.38 -10.20
N PRO A 424 5.96 -18.39 -9.41
CA PRO A 424 6.07 -18.42 -7.94
C PRO A 424 5.37 -19.67 -7.38
N CYS A 425 5.90 -20.23 -6.29
CA CYS A 425 5.22 -21.31 -5.57
C CYS A 425 4.08 -20.80 -4.70
N ALA A 426 4.14 -19.52 -4.29
CA ALA A 426 3.01 -18.80 -3.70
C ALA A 426 3.11 -17.31 -4.07
N SER A 427 1.97 -16.63 -4.15
CA SER A 427 1.91 -15.19 -4.33
C SER A 427 0.60 -14.62 -3.79
N SER A 428 0.60 -13.33 -3.46
CA SER A 428 -0.66 -12.59 -3.41
C SER A 428 -1.35 -12.66 -4.78
N ARG A 429 -2.68 -12.66 -4.82
CA ARG A 429 -3.45 -12.93 -6.05
C ARG A 429 -3.13 -11.93 -7.15
N THR A 430 -3.16 -10.64 -6.80
CA THR A 430 -2.87 -9.49 -7.66
C THR A 430 -2.16 -8.43 -6.83
N HIS A 431 -1.65 -7.38 -7.50
CA HIS A 431 -1.28 -6.15 -6.80
C HIS A 431 -2.56 -5.47 -6.32
N ALA A 432 -2.69 -5.28 -5.01
CA ALA A 432 -3.91 -4.75 -4.39
C ALA A 432 -3.64 -3.40 -3.74
N TYR A 433 -4.59 -2.47 -3.87
CA TYR A 433 -4.58 -1.15 -3.23
C TYR A 433 -4.97 -1.24 -1.75
N GLU A 434 -4.27 -2.10 -1.01
CA GLU A 434 -4.55 -2.43 0.39
C GLU A 434 -3.37 -2.07 1.27
N ARG A 435 -3.63 -1.66 2.51
CA ARG A 435 -2.57 -1.40 3.49
C ARG A 435 -1.69 -2.63 3.77
N GLU A 436 -2.29 -3.82 3.75
CA GLU A 436 -1.62 -5.07 4.07
C GLU A 436 -2.15 -6.19 3.18
N VAL A 437 -1.28 -6.86 2.42
CA VAL A 437 -1.63 -8.05 1.63
C VAL A 437 -1.15 -9.30 2.34
N VAL A 438 -2.03 -10.30 2.45
CA VAL A 438 -1.81 -11.53 3.23
C VAL A 438 -1.86 -12.74 2.30
N MET A 439 -0.98 -13.72 2.53
CA MET A 439 -1.03 -15.02 1.87
C MET A 439 -0.71 -16.15 2.84
N ASN A 440 -1.55 -17.18 2.84
CA ASN A 440 -1.32 -18.43 3.57
C ASN A 440 -0.79 -19.50 2.60
N THR A 441 0.22 -20.26 3.02
CA THR A 441 0.74 -21.38 2.24
C THR A 441 1.32 -22.49 3.11
N GLN A 442 1.30 -23.72 2.60
CA GLN A 442 1.99 -24.86 3.18
C GLN A 442 3.35 -25.01 2.52
N LEU A 443 4.44 -24.87 3.30
CA LEU A 443 5.80 -24.96 2.79
C LEU A 443 6.46 -26.24 3.28
N THR A 444 7.27 -26.86 2.44
CA THR A 444 8.17 -27.95 2.85
C THR A 444 9.46 -27.38 3.43
N ALA A 445 10.22 -28.19 4.18
CA ALA A 445 11.55 -27.81 4.60
C ALA A 445 12.42 -27.39 3.39
N GLY A 446 13.09 -26.25 3.49
CA GLY A 446 13.85 -25.69 2.39
C GLY A 446 14.08 -24.18 2.48
N PHE A 447 14.51 -23.61 1.36
CA PHE A 447 14.81 -22.20 1.23
C PHE A 447 13.93 -21.58 0.17
N TYR A 448 13.48 -20.36 0.46
CA TYR A 448 12.56 -19.63 -0.37
C TYR A 448 12.99 -18.19 -0.52
N LEU A 449 12.79 -17.64 -1.71
CA LEU A 449 13.01 -16.24 -2.03
C LEU A 449 11.68 -15.50 -1.97
N LEU A 450 11.59 -14.49 -1.11
CA LEU A 450 10.47 -13.57 -0.96
C LEU A 450 10.79 -12.26 -1.69
N MET A 451 9.85 -11.75 -2.49
CA MET A 451 9.99 -10.47 -3.18
C MET A 451 8.71 -9.63 -3.05
N PRO A 452 8.72 -8.58 -2.20
CA PRO A 452 7.68 -7.57 -2.18
C PRO A 452 7.88 -6.56 -3.33
N SER A 453 6.78 -6.16 -3.98
CA SER A 453 6.80 -5.23 -5.10
C SER A 453 5.59 -4.30 -5.12
N THR A 454 5.77 -3.09 -5.63
CA THR A 454 4.68 -2.21 -6.07
C THR A 454 4.26 -2.57 -7.48
N PHE A 455 3.06 -2.17 -7.90
CA PHE A 455 2.61 -2.35 -9.28
C PHE A 455 3.38 -1.43 -10.22
N LEU A 456 3.38 -0.13 -9.88
CA LEU A 456 4.06 0.90 -10.66
C LEU A 456 5.57 0.90 -10.40
N GLN A 457 6.34 0.95 -11.49
CA GLN A 457 7.78 1.18 -11.44
C GLN A 457 8.08 2.56 -10.85
N GLY A 458 9.12 2.64 -10.01
CA GLY A 458 9.56 3.91 -9.42
C GLY A 458 8.65 4.42 -8.29
N ALA A 459 7.62 3.67 -7.89
CA ALA A 459 6.78 3.98 -6.75
C ALA A 459 7.54 3.72 -5.43
N GLU A 460 7.60 4.75 -4.58
CA GLU A 460 8.42 4.74 -3.38
C GLU A 460 7.60 4.48 -2.13
N GLY A 461 8.14 3.73 -1.18
CA GLY A 461 7.41 3.45 0.05
C GLY A 461 8.24 2.69 1.07
N LYS A 462 7.80 2.73 2.32
CA LYS A 462 8.30 1.83 3.36
C LYS A 462 7.33 0.67 3.51
N PHE A 463 7.82 -0.50 3.86
CA PHE A 463 6.97 -1.64 4.16
C PHE A 463 7.52 -2.47 5.31
N LEU A 464 6.66 -3.31 5.87
CA LEU A 464 6.98 -4.32 6.86
C LEU A 464 6.56 -5.68 6.31
N LEU A 465 7.53 -6.58 6.16
CA LEU A 465 7.30 -7.98 5.82
C LEU A 465 7.19 -8.77 7.11
N ARG A 466 6.11 -9.53 7.27
CA ARG A 466 5.79 -10.32 8.47
C ARG A 466 5.61 -11.79 8.08
N VAL A 467 6.16 -12.69 8.88
CA VAL A 467 6.09 -14.13 8.71
C VAL A 467 5.60 -14.73 10.02
N HIS A 468 4.47 -15.42 9.99
CA HIS A 468 3.95 -16.19 11.11
C HIS A 468 3.87 -17.65 10.69
N SER A 469 4.48 -18.55 11.46
CA SER A 469 4.57 -19.95 11.06
C SER A 469 4.32 -20.91 12.21
N ALA A 470 3.69 -22.04 11.89
CA ALA A 470 3.56 -23.18 12.78
C ALA A 470 4.89 -23.92 12.99
N CYS A 471 5.87 -23.73 12.09
CA CYS A 471 7.17 -24.40 12.12
C CYS A 471 8.34 -23.41 12.29
N PRO A 472 9.52 -23.88 12.76
CA PRO A 472 10.68 -23.03 12.90
C PRO A 472 11.12 -22.44 11.57
N THR A 473 11.19 -21.11 11.52
CA THR A 473 11.55 -20.35 10.33
C THR A 473 12.62 -19.31 10.65
N LYS A 474 13.40 -18.93 9.62
CA LYS A 474 14.37 -17.84 9.68
C LYS A 474 14.13 -16.90 8.50
N LEU A 475 14.12 -15.61 8.79
CA LEU A 475 13.93 -14.55 7.80
C LEU A 475 15.17 -13.66 7.79
N SER A 476 15.67 -13.33 6.61
CA SER A 476 16.82 -12.42 6.46
C SER A 476 16.73 -11.65 5.16
N GLU A 477 17.22 -10.41 5.18
CA GLU A 477 17.36 -9.64 3.95
C GLU A 477 18.41 -10.27 3.03
N VAL A 478 18.08 -10.38 1.75
CA VAL A 478 19.08 -10.62 0.73
C VAL A 478 19.84 -9.33 0.54
N LYS A 479 20.97 -9.20 1.25
CA LYS A 479 21.91 -8.12 0.96
C LYS A 479 22.31 -8.29 -0.50
N VAL A 480 22.03 -7.31 -1.32
CA VAL A 480 22.67 -7.15 -2.62
C VAL A 480 23.96 -6.42 -2.32
N SER A 481 25.08 -6.90 -2.86
CA SER A 481 26.33 -6.13 -2.79
C SER A 481 26.13 -4.83 -3.58
N VAL A 482 25.70 -3.78 -2.90
CA VAL A 482 25.68 -2.43 -3.45
C VAL A 482 27.14 -2.03 -3.61
N GLN A 483 27.69 -2.19 -4.82
CA GLN A 483 28.78 -1.30 -5.18
C GLN A 483 28.19 0.10 -5.26
N GLN A 484 28.86 0.98 -4.53
CA GLN A 484 28.71 2.43 -4.44
C GLN A 484 28.03 3.05 -5.66
N ASP A 485 27.06 3.92 -5.37
CA ASP A 485 26.31 4.73 -6.31
C ASP A 485 27.18 5.23 -7.49
N CYS A 486 26.89 4.79 -8.71
CA CYS A 486 27.27 5.51 -9.92
C CYS A 486 26.10 6.41 -10.32
N VAL A 487 25.79 7.39 -9.47
CA VAL A 487 24.94 8.51 -9.85
C VAL A 487 25.82 9.46 -10.65
N GLY A 488 25.61 9.48 -11.96
CA GLY A 488 26.43 10.19 -12.93
C GLY A 488 27.17 9.19 -13.81
N GLY A 489 26.65 8.91 -15.00
CA GLY A 489 27.49 8.24 -15.99
C GLY A 489 28.66 9.16 -16.31
N GLU A 490 29.89 8.70 -16.12
CA GLU A 490 31.03 9.37 -16.72
C GLU A 490 30.83 9.36 -18.23
N TRP A 491 30.90 10.55 -18.83
CA TRP A 491 30.89 10.73 -20.27
C TRP A 491 32.34 10.89 -20.72
N GLU A 492 32.78 10.04 -21.63
CA GLU A 492 34.05 10.28 -22.32
C GLU A 492 33.77 11.26 -23.46
N SER A 493 34.41 12.42 -23.45
CA SER A 493 34.24 13.41 -24.51
C SER A 493 35.50 13.51 -25.37
N VAL A 494 35.31 13.46 -26.69
CA VAL A 494 36.36 13.76 -27.66
C VAL A 494 35.92 15.00 -28.43
N SER A 495 36.81 15.98 -28.55
CA SER A 495 36.57 17.19 -29.33
C SER A 495 37.46 17.21 -30.56
N VAL A 496 36.88 17.57 -31.70
CA VAL A 496 37.58 17.72 -32.97
C VAL A 496 37.36 19.14 -33.46
N CYS A 497 38.43 19.85 -33.76
CA CYS A 497 38.37 21.16 -34.41
C CYS A 497 38.40 20.98 -35.93
N GLY A 498 37.59 21.77 -36.64
CA GLY A 498 37.52 21.76 -38.10
C GLY A 498 37.17 23.14 -38.64
N ARG A 499 37.06 23.23 -39.96
CA ARG A 499 36.65 24.46 -40.65
C ARG A 499 35.76 24.13 -41.85
N TRP A 500 34.77 24.97 -42.09
CA TRP A 500 34.11 25.07 -43.39
C TRP A 500 34.88 26.06 -44.25
N ALA A 501 35.18 25.68 -45.50
CA ALA A 501 35.86 26.54 -46.47
C ALA A 501 35.06 26.62 -47.76
N ALA A 502 34.80 27.85 -48.22
CA ALA A 502 34.15 28.15 -49.50
C ALA A 502 34.85 27.42 -50.66
N GLY A 503 34.07 26.88 -51.58
CA GLY A 503 34.53 26.16 -52.77
C GLY A 503 35.12 24.78 -52.51
N SER A 504 35.11 24.29 -51.26
CA SER A 504 35.71 22.99 -50.91
C SER A 504 34.88 22.19 -49.91
N THR A 505 34.70 22.71 -48.69
CA THR A 505 34.09 21.97 -47.57
C THR A 505 32.86 22.64 -46.98
N ALA A 506 32.47 23.82 -47.47
CA ALA A 506 31.26 24.52 -47.08
C ALA A 506 30.06 24.06 -47.94
N GLY A 507 29.64 22.81 -47.77
CA GLY A 507 28.65 22.16 -48.65
C GLY A 507 27.19 22.55 -48.41
N GLY A 508 26.88 23.22 -47.29
CA GLY A 508 25.50 23.60 -46.91
C GLY A 508 24.66 22.44 -46.36
N GLY A 509 23.40 22.70 -46.03
CA GLY A 509 22.45 21.71 -45.50
C GLY A 509 21.98 20.69 -46.54
N ARG A 510 21.22 19.66 -46.13
CA ARG A 510 20.77 18.55 -47.00
C ARG A 510 20.03 18.94 -48.28
N ASN A 511 19.46 20.14 -48.32
CA ASN A 511 18.72 20.65 -49.48
C ASN A 511 19.63 21.04 -50.66
N PHE A 512 20.95 21.13 -50.43
CA PHE A 512 21.93 21.48 -51.45
C PHE A 512 22.64 20.23 -51.96
N SER A 513 22.88 20.16 -53.27
CA SER A 513 23.62 19.05 -53.90
C SER A 513 25.07 18.94 -53.41
N SER A 514 25.63 20.04 -52.92
CA SER A 514 26.95 20.13 -52.32
C SER A 514 27.02 19.58 -50.88
N HIS A 515 25.92 19.16 -50.26
CA HIS A 515 25.89 18.72 -48.86
C HIS A 515 26.93 17.63 -48.52
N GLY A 516 27.17 16.69 -49.44
CA GLY A 516 28.14 15.60 -49.25
C GLY A 516 29.61 16.05 -49.18
N GLN A 517 29.89 17.32 -49.50
CA GLN A 517 31.22 17.94 -49.43
C GLN A 517 31.56 18.49 -48.04
N ASN A 518 30.59 18.54 -47.12
CA ASN A 518 30.86 18.97 -45.74
C ASN A 518 31.88 18.04 -45.05
N PRO A 519 32.63 18.54 -44.05
CA PRO A 519 33.58 17.73 -43.30
C PRO A 519 32.92 16.49 -42.70
N ARG A 520 33.68 15.40 -42.58
CA ARG A 520 33.19 14.11 -42.06
C ARG A 520 33.98 13.76 -40.81
N VAL A 521 33.27 13.50 -39.71
CA VAL A 521 33.89 13.05 -38.46
C VAL A 521 33.42 11.63 -38.16
N PRO A 522 34.32 10.62 -38.21
CA PRO A 522 33.95 9.24 -37.95
C PRO A 522 33.58 9.02 -36.47
N LEU A 523 32.53 8.21 -36.25
CA LEU A 523 32.01 7.84 -34.94
C LEU A 523 31.68 6.34 -34.94
N THR A 524 32.54 5.52 -34.34
CA THR A 524 32.22 4.11 -34.08
C THR A 524 31.53 3.96 -32.74
N VAL A 525 30.33 3.38 -32.72
CA VAL A 525 29.63 2.96 -31.52
C VAL A 525 29.76 1.45 -31.39
N THR A 526 30.46 0.97 -30.37
CA THR A 526 30.73 -0.46 -30.18
C THR A 526 29.70 -1.16 -29.29
N TYR A 527 28.85 -0.39 -28.59
CA TYR A 527 27.88 -0.90 -27.62
C TYR A 527 26.75 0.12 -27.35
N ASP A 528 25.52 -0.36 -27.12
CA ASP A 528 24.33 0.45 -26.79
C ASP A 528 23.73 -0.02 -25.44
N PRO A 529 23.88 0.76 -24.35
CA PRO A 529 23.36 0.40 -23.02
C PRO A 529 21.84 0.53 -22.89
N GLY A 530 21.14 1.01 -23.91
CA GLY A 530 19.73 1.37 -23.84
C GLY A 530 19.52 2.81 -23.35
N GLY A 531 18.66 3.55 -24.05
CA GLY A 531 18.44 4.99 -23.81
C GLY A 531 19.52 5.88 -24.43
N THR A 532 19.53 7.17 -24.11
CA THR A 532 20.54 8.12 -24.62
C THR A 532 21.94 7.69 -24.22
N ASN A 533 22.79 7.46 -25.21
CA ASN A 533 24.18 7.00 -25.03
C ASN A 533 25.21 7.91 -25.72
N ILE A 534 24.78 8.88 -26.53
CA ILE A 534 25.62 9.83 -27.25
C ILE A 534 25.08 11.25 -27.09
N ILE A 535 25.97 12.21 -26.87
CA ILE A 535 25.69 13.64 -26.97
C ILE A 535 26.66 14.21 -28.01
N VAL A 536 26.12 14.87 -29.02
CA VAL A 536 26.92 15.58 -30.03
C VAL A 536 26.62 17.06 -29.93
N THR A 537 27.68 17.84 -29.80
CA THR A 537 27.63 19.30 -29.68
C THR A 537 28.50 19.93 -30.76
N LEU A 538 27.92 20.80 -31.57
CA LEU A 538 28.63 21.57 -32.60
C LEU A 538 28.65 23.05 -32.21
N ARG A 539 29.85 23.63 -32.14
CA ARG A 539 30.08 25.04 -31.82
C ARG A 539 30.84 25.73 -32.93
N GLN A 540 30.33 26.84 -33.46
CA GLN A 540 31.05 27.70 -34.41
C GLN A 540 31.88 28.77 -33.70
N HIS A 541 33.02 29.13 -34.27
CA HIS A 541 33.94 30.16 -33.78
C HIS A 541 33.80 31.47 -34.56
N SER A 542 32.55 31.88 -34.81
CA SER A 542 32.23 33.17 -35.43
C SER A 542 31.84 34.20 -34.37
N PRO A 543 32.07 35.51 -34.59
CA PRO A 543 31.60 36.58 -33.71
C PRO A 543 30.08 36.57 -33.55
N GLU A 544 29.55 36.94 -32.38
CA GLU A 544 28.11 36.88 -32.06
C GLU A 544 27.21 37.64 -33.06
N ASN A 545 27.72 38.70 -33.69
CA ASN A 545 26.98 39.50 -34.67
C ASN A 545 27.02 38.92 -36.10
N ASN A 546 27.68 37.78 -36.32
CA ASN A 546 27.84 37.15 -37.64
C ASN A 546 27.79 35.61 -37.53
N LEU A 547 26.80 35.10 -36.80
CA LEU A 547 26.58 33.66 -36.65
C LEU A 547 25.89 33.08 -37.89
N HIS A 548 26.47 32.03 -38.46
CA HIS A 548 25.81 31.25 -39.50
C HIS A 548 24.76 30.33 -38.85
N ALA A 549 23.72 29.97 -39.60
CA ALA A 549 22.82 28.91 -39.15
C ALA A 549 23.56 27.57 -39.22
N ILE A 550 23.83 26.94 -38.08
CA ILE A 550 24.61 25.69 -37.98
C ILE A 550 23.74 24.52 -37.53
N GLY A 551 24.14 23.32 -37.96
CA GLY A 551 23.47 22.06 -37.69
C GLY A 551 24.36 20.89 -38.10
N PHE A 552 23.92 19.67 -37.82
CA PHE A 552 24.65 18.48 -38.24
C PHE A 552 23.74 17.29 -38.45
N HIS A 553 24.24 16.33 -39.22
CA HIS A 553 23.56 15.08 -39.50
C HIS A 553 24.49 13.89 -39.21
N ILE A 554 23.94 12.82 -38.65
CA ILE A 554 24.65 11.57 -38.38
C ILE A 554 24.11 10.51 -39.33
N TYR A 555 25.00 9.85 -40.06
CA TYR A 555 24.69 8.78 -41.01
C TYR A 555 25.33 7.47 -40.58
N THR A 556 24.66 6.35 -40.77
CA THR A 556 25.26 5.02 -40.62
C THR A 556 26.16 4.73 -41.81
N VAL A 557 27.36 4.18 -41.57
CA VAL A 557 28.29 3.72 -42.59
C VAL A 557 28.13 2.20 -42.75
N PRO A 558 27.83 1.68 -43.95
CA PRO A 558 27.77 0.24 -44.20
C PRO A 558 29.15 -0.43 -44.08
N ASP A 559 29.18 -1.68 -43.58
CA ASP A 559 30.43 -2.43 -43.38
C ASP A 559 31.25 -2.57 -44.69
N GLY A 560 32.49 -2.04 -44.69
CA GLY A 560 33.47 -2.23 -45.75
C GLY A 560 33.63 -1.08 -46.76
N GLU A 561 32.83 -0.02 -46.68
CA GLU A 561 32.99 1.18 -47.55
C GLU A 561 33.55 2.38 -46.77
N VAL A 562 34.82 2.71 -47.00
CA VAL A 562 35.50 3.85 -46.34
C VAL A 562 35.07 5.21 -46.96
N ASP A 563 34.56 5.21 -48.19
CA ASP A 563 34.15 6.40 -48.94
C ASP A 563 32.69 6.33 -49.43
N MET A 564 31.74 6.33 -48.48
CA MET A 564 30.32 6.44 -48.81
C MET A 564 30.02 7.80 -49.49
N VAL A 565 29.34 7.79 -50.64
CA VAL A 565 28.86 9.01 -51.31
C VAL A 565 27.55 9.45 -50.65
N ILE A 566 27.62 10.48 -49.81
CA ILE A 566 26.44 11.05 -49.15
C ILE A 566 25.69 11.93 -50.15
N SER A 567 24.68 11.33 -50.79
CA SER A 567 23.71 12.02 -51.65
C SER A 567 22.43 12.37 -50.89
N SER A 568 21.58 13.21 -51.47
CA SER A 568 20.29 13.61 -50.87
C SER A 568 19.36 12.43 -50.56
N ALA A 569 19.54 11.30 -51.26
CA ALA A 569 18.74 10.08 -51.10
C ALA A 569 19.05 9.29 -49.81
N VAL A 570 20.20 9.53 -49.17
CA VAL A 570 20.55 8.85 -47.92
C VAL A 570 19.94 9.61 -46.74
N CYS A 571 19.15 8.92 -45.93
CA CYS A 571 18.52 9.50 -44.75
C CYS A 571 19.46 9.40 -43.53
N PRO A 572 19.69 10.50 -42.79
CA PRO A 572 20.45 10.47 -41.55
C PRO A 572 19.65 9.75 -40.45
N VAL A 573 20.37 9.07 -39.56
CA VAL A 573 19.78 8.43 -38.37
C VAL A 573 19.46 9.44 -37.28
N VAL A 574 20.22 10.54 -37.21
CA VAL A 574 20.01 11.64 -36.26
C VAL A 574 20.32 12.94 -36.96
N SER A 575 19.51 13.98 -36.71
CA SER A 575 19.72 15.32 -37.25
C SER A 575 19.54 16.36 -36.15
N CYS A 576 20.45 17.32 -36.07
CA CYS A 576 20.29 18.53 -35.29
C CYS A 576 19.81 19.64 -36.24
N VAL A 577 18.49 19.65 -36.46
CA VAL A 577 17.79 20.60 -37.36
C VAL A 577 16.48 21.07 -36.72
N PRO A 578 15.94 22.24 -37.09
CA PRO A 578 16.45 23.17 -38.11
C PRO A 578 17.81 23.77 -37.74
N HIS A 579 18.63 24.10 -38.75
CA HIS A 579 19.88 24.85 -38.51
C HIS A 579 19.56 26.14 -37.76
N SER A 580 20.38 26.47 -36.76
CA SER A 580 20.12 27.56 -35.84
C SER A 580 21.25 28.59 -35.88
N HIS A 581 20.89 29.89 -35.88
CA HIS A 581 21.85 30.99 -35.71
C HIS A 581 22.29 31.12 -34.26
N SER A 582 22.85 30.05 -33.70
CA SER A 582 23.38 29.99 -32.35
C SER A 582 24.88 29.67 -32.38
N GLN A 583 25.59 30.08 -31.33
CA GLN A 583 27.01 29.78 -31.21
C GLN A 583 27.26 28.28 -31.06
N GLU A 584 26.30 27.56 -30.47
CA GLU A 584 26.35 26.12 -30.26
C GLU A 584 24.97 25.48 -30.51
N VAL A 585 24.97 24.24 -31.00
CA VAL A 585 23.80 23.37 -31.11
C VAL A 585 24.16 21.96 -30.61
N SER A 586 23.24 21.30 -29.91
CA SER A 586 23.49 19.97 -29.34
C SER A 586 22.30 19.03 -29.49
N VAL A 587 22.58 17.75 -29.74
CA VAL A 587 21.58 16.67 -29.69
C VAL A 587 22.07 15.55 -28.80
N GLN A 588 21.18 15.12 -27.91
CA GLN A 588 21.32 13.88 -27.16
C GLN A 588 20.56 12.78 -27.89
N CYS A 589 21.22 11.69 -28.23
CA CYS A 589 20.59 10.60 -28.98
C CYS A 589 21.03 9.22 -28.50
N ARG A 590 20.27 8.23 -28.95
CA ARG A 590 20.61 6.82 -28.84
C ARG A 590 21.09 6.34 -30.19
N LEU A 591 22.33 5.86 -30.27
CA LEU A 591 22.86 5.18 -31.44
C LEU A 591 23.13 3.71 -31.10
N PRO A 592 22.54 2.74 -31.83
CA PRO A 592 22.91 1.34 -31.75
C PRO A 592 24.39 1.10 -32.10
N PRO A 593 24.95 -0.09 -31.85
CA PRO A 593 26.31 -0.40 -32.26
C PRO A 593 26.43 -0.46 -33.79
N ALA A 594 27.21 0.45 -34.38
CA ALA A 594 27.57 0.51 -35.79
C ALA A 594 28.65 1.59 -36.00
N ASP A 595 29.20 1.67 -37.21
CA ASP A 595 29.98 2.81 -37.66
C ASP A 595 29.08 3.92 -38.18
N TYR A 596 29.38 5.15 -37.78
CA TYR A 596 28.67 6.35 -38.16
C TYR A 596 29.63 7.43 -38.66
N THR A 597 29.10 8.38 -39.39
CA THR A 597 29.81 9.61 -39.76
C THR A 597 28.94 10.83 -39.45
N ILE A 598 29.53 11.83 -38.81
CA ILE A 598 28.88 13.09 -38.46
C ILE A 598 29.30 14.14 -39.48
N LEU A 599 28.32 14.78 -40.11
CA LEU A 599 28.51 15.87 -41.05
C LEU A 599 28.04 17.19 -40.41
N PRO A 600 28.94 17.96 -39.78
CA PRO A 600 28.64 19.33 -39.37
C PRO A 600 28.55 20.25 -40.59
N SER A 601 27.54 21.11 -40.66
CA SER A 601 27.36 22.04 -41.77
C SER A 601 26.76 23.38 -41.33
N THR A 602 27.05 24.42 -42.11
CA THR A 602 26.20 25.59 -42.21
C THR A 602 24.93 25.25 -43.00
N TYR A 603 23.88 26.07 -42.88
CA TYR A 603 22.65 25.91 -43.66
C TYR A 603 22.92 26.24 -45.13
N GLU A 604 23.45 27.44 -45.41
CA GLU A 604 23.82 27.85 -46.76
C GLU A 604 25.24 27.36 -47.11
N PRO A 605 25.49 26.95 -48.37
CA PRO A 605 26.82 26.61 -48.85
C PRO A 605 27.73 27.84 -48.90
N GLU A 606 29.03 27.62 -49.13
CA GLU A 606 30.05 28.67 -49.34
C GLU A 606 30.39 29.54 -48.11
N HIS A 607 29.75 29.34 -46.96
CA HIS A 607 30.11 30.02 -45.72
C HIS A 607 31.34 29.40 -45.05
N SER A 608 32.34 30.23 -44.79
CA SER A 608 33.60 29.80 -44.17
C SER A 608 33.65 30.20 -42.70
N ALA A 609 33.82 29.21 -41.81
CA ALA A 609 34.03 29.43 -40.39
C ALA A 609 34.72 28.22 -39.74
N GLU A 610 35.44 28.46 -38.64
CA GLU A 610 35.99 27.39 -37.81
C GLU A 610 34.93 26.86 -36.84
N TYR A 611 35.03 25.60 -36.47
CA TYR A 611 34.12 24.97 -35.52
C TYR A 611 34.83 23.94 -34.63
N THR A 612 34.21 23.65 -33.49
CA THR A 612 34.54 22.50 -32.64
C THR A 612 33.33 21.58 -32.54
N LEU A 613 33.56 20.31 -32.81
CA LEU A 613 32.57 19.25 -32.63
C LEU A 613 32.98 18.40 -31.43
N THR A 614 32.15 18.37 -30.40
CA THR A 614 32.36 17.55 -29.19
C THR A 614 31.40 16.37 -29.20
N ILE A 615 31.94 15.17 -29.09
CA ILE A 615 31.19 13.92 -29.01
C ILE A 615 31.41 13.33 -27.63
N ALA A 616 30.38 13.38 -26.79
CA ALA A 616 30.36 12.74 -25.49
C ALA A 616 29.66 11.38 -25.59
N ARG A 617 30.36 10.31 -25.18
CA ARG A 617 29.86 8.93 -25.19
C ARG A 617 29.68 8.46 -23.76
N ARG A 618 28.56 7.81 -23.49
CA ARG A 618 28.26 7.28 -22.17
C ARG A 618 29.11 6.05 -21.92
N ILE A 619 30.00 6.11 -20.92
CA ILE A 619 30.83 4.96 -20.56
C ILE A 619 29.99 3.95 -19.77
N HIS A 620 30.02 2.69 -20.18
CA HIS A 620 29.56 1.59 -19.33
C HIS A 620 30.49 0.38 -19.47
N ARG A 621 31.09 -0.06 -18.36
CA ARG A 621 31.75 -1.37 -18.30
C ARG A 621 31.25 -2.15 -17.09
N LYS A 622 30.21 -2.98 -17.28
CA LYS A 622 29.94 -4.18 -16.47
C LYS A 622 29.08 -5.20 -17.24
N VAL A 623 29.60 -6.41 -17.47
CA VAL A 623 28.76 -7.59 -17.70
C VAL A 623 28.36 -8.11 -16.33
N MET A 624 27.09 -8.00 -15.96
CA MET A 624 26.59 -8.57 -14.71
C MET A 624 26.33 -10.07 -14.87
N SER A 625 27.14 -10.90 -14.22
CA SER A 625 26.77 -12.25 -13.84
C SER A 625 26.38 -12.22 -12.35
N SER A 626 25.43 -13.04 -11.92
CA SER A 626 25.14 -13.18 -10.49
C SER A 626 25.71 -14.48 -9.98
N GLN A 627 26.53 -14.42 -8.93
CA GLN A 627 26.96 -15.61 -8.19
C GLN A 627 26.15 -15.68 -6.91
N GLU A 628 25.06 -16.43 -6.99
CA GLU A 628 24.09 -16.50 -5.92
C GLU A 628 24.31 -17.78 -5.13
N ARG A 629 24.50 -17.65 -3.82
CA ARG A 629 24.51 -18.78 -2.90
C ARG A 629 23.33 -18.70 -1.94
N LEU A 630 22.69 -19.85 -1.75
CA LEU A 630 21.57 -20.03 -0.83
C LEU A 630 21.90 -19.48 0.57
N GLY A 631 21.06 -18.57 1.07
CA GLY A 631 21.23 -17.97 2.40
C GLY A 631 22.42 -17.01 2.53
N GLN A 632 23.08 -16.64 1.43
CA GLN A 632 24.11 -15.60 1.41
C GLN A 632 23.61 -14.34 0.68
N VAL A 633 24.37 -13.26 0.83
CA VAL A 633 24.28 -12.02 0.04
C VAL A 633 24.27 -12.40 -1.44
N VAL A 634 23.29 -11.92 -2.21
CA VAL A 634 23.31 -12.07 -3.66
C VAL A 634 24.43 -11.16 -4.17
N GLN A 635 25.51 -11.79 -4.63
CA GLN A 635 26.65 -11.08 -5.19
C GLN A 635 26.42 -10.89 -6.67
N GLU A 636 26.28 -9.63 -7.05
CA GLU A 636 26.42 -9.21 -8.44
C GLU A 636 27.91 -9.22 -8.76
N ILE A 637 28.33 -10.17 -9.59
CA ILE A 637 29.69 -10.23 -10.11
C ILE A 637 29.70 -9.54 -11.46
N SER A 638 30.34 -8.38 -11.52
CA SER A 638 30.71 -7.83 -12.80
C SER A 638 31.94 -8.56 -13.33
N HIS A 639 31.82 -9.26 -14.46
CA HIS A 639 33.00 -9.65 -15.21
C HIS A 639 33.35 -8.54 -16.22
N VAL A 640 34.63 -8.21 -16.27
CA VAL A 640 35.23 -7.50 -17.39
C VAL A 640 35.71 -8.59 -18.33
N SER A 641 35.02 -8.80 -19.46
CA SER A 641 35.64 -9.53 -20.56
C SER A 641 36.72 -8.64 -21.15
N VAL A 642 37.97 -8.95 -20.87
CA VAL A 642 39.09 -8.54 -21.70
C VAL A 642 39.24 -9.63 -22.75
N MET A 643 38.66 -9.42 -23.94
CA MET A 643 39.25 -10.07 -25.10
C MET A 643 40.51 -9.27 -25.40
N GLY A 644 41.64 -9.78 -24.89
CA GLY A 644 42.93 -9.47 -25.47
C GLY A 644 42.91 -9.95 -26.92
N LEU A 645 43.53 -9.15 -27.78
CA LEU A 645 43.73 -9.40 -29.20
C LEU A 645 44.10 -10.85 -29.54
#